data_AF-A0A2G4G4F4-F1
#
_entry.id   AF-A0A2G4G4F4-F1
#
_cell.length_a   1.000
_cell.length_b   1.000
_cell.length_c   1.000
_cell.angle_alpha   90.00
_cell.angle_beta   90.00
_cell.angle_gamma   90.00
#
_symmetry.space_group_name_H-M   'P 1'
#
loop_
_entity.id
_entity.type
_entity.pdbx_description
1 polymer ?
#
loop_
_entity_poly.entity_id
_entity_poly.type
_entity_poly.pdbx_seq_one_letter_code
_entity_poly.pdbx_strand_id
1 'polypeptide(L)'
;MQIDKLIARIRGQLEIGTPDLEARTLASEYSALCQRARERLEQCNTLIRNGNDYAAFQIAETEPDLLTLGSQLSFADSERWHTLCRERGLPSGFILDEQHILAVEGLYGKSIGENHQLYREYREAMRTHDEDRALNVLRSIVRINPEDPTARSELIRLSAKFIRESLHHLDKLLDEDKDDEAIHLMGQMERFGDDDLNSKPEWINALNRRITILRQKASQQIPALIKEAESAKSNQLWESCIHSLAKIRTLERDHQLSLSENIQSSIKSLENWAGELATAHEAEATIKSNTQQLVTQWENLSESIQKGNSPVFLISSLNDWLERAKNFTESLPTGLIDKVNSALKLTRARLTRRYALLISTWIAGFLILVGTLFYGYRTQELKSEARRNFQEIQSLLEAWDTETAARKLASDNNSMLSEKSLEFVEAHTEIKKEIQKQRESITTLRTEASYLQQAFQSGITLSNYAEVNIHAKAYIQAITQVGPKAAEDLKKLCPDPALILSSCQKITEESRTQLFNLRIQLKKSLGSNEKISDLPNALNTIEKIRPLILSLSVAGVKDLDEANAEIDRANIRIESENHALSQLQSLTQATDLKVYLSALGSMIKNNTTSSPLSKRAQNIINHSPKILTLPRSVLAPHIGAMWDNIPNTDSSGLFQPSQLTPYESNIVQALADNRTALSMRRYYVRQNSSEGIKKIRSVVISGELEIQRKGFNGGIEYEITGKELNRDGEFIDSSWSRREFRTEKGEFISKGEDLVEETPLGELDYLRQFNRFFEVKNGQLSEPIIRKLDLVRRSPAPFFELRAYQLQELFKVANQRPEIWGIMYSPSAQRDAEQLRRITQNSINAHDFLFKEKWADALGDLKSILLRQDGCTYAEEARFWRSLLATLRTQKMIYVGFQSADGEAILREKLSDTLIFGIDNEGKANVIYRVDTDGNRTRINEPSPLSPLLRLSTTVTEAARSSKIPANLNPPEGGWEVILLGRDL
;
A
#
# COMPACT_ATOMS: atom_id res chain seq x y z
N MET A 1 1.55 20.07 22.99
CA MET A 1 2.85 19.50 23.42
C MET A 1 2.82 17.99 23.71
N GLN A 2 1.91 17.43 24.54
CA GLN A 2 1.85 15.96 24.75
C GLN A 2 1.25 15.20 23.54
N ILE A 3 0.23 15.74 22.88
CA ILE A 3 -0.43 15.11 21.72
C ILE A 3 0.46 15.15 20.47
N ASP A 4 1.14 16.28 20.22
CA ASP A 4 2.08 16.41 19.09
C ASP A 4 3.24 15.41 19.19
N LYS A 5 3.73 15.17 20.42
CA LYS A 5 4.73 14.13 20.72
C LYS A 5 4.17 12.73 20.46
N LEU A 6 2.92 12.44 20.86
CA LEU A 6 2.25 11.18 20.56
C LEU A 6 2.17 10.94 19.05
N ILE A 7 1.71 11.94 18.29
CA ILE A 7 1.58 11.86 16.82
C ILE A 7 2.95 11.70 16.16
N ALA A 8 3.97 12.41 16.63
CA ALA A 8 5.35 12.25 16.15
C ALA A 8 5.88 10.83 16.38
N ARG A 9 5.56 10.23 17.53
CA ARG A 9 5.90 8.83 17.84
C ARG A 9 5.14 7.83 16.97
N ILE A 10 3.86 8.07 16.70
CA ILE A 10 3.07 7.27 15.77
C ILE A 10 3.67 7.33 14.35
N ARG A 11 4.06 8.53 13.88
CA ARG A 11 4.76 8.70 12.60
C ARG A 11 6.10 7.96 12.57
N GLY A 12 6.90 8.05 13.63
CA GLY A 12 8.14 7.28 13.75
C GLY A 12 7.90 5.77 13.68
N GLN A 13 6.85 5.27 14.33
CA GLN A 13 6.49 3.85 14.27
C GLN A 13 6.05 3.40 12.87
N LEU A 14 5.34 4.26 12.15
CA LEU A 14 4.94 4.02 10.75
C LEU A 14 6.15 3.91 9.80
N GLU A 15 7.26 4.62 10.10
CA GLU A 15 8.50 4.57 9.31
C GLU A 15 9.35 3.33 9.61
N ILE A 16 9.38 2.87 10.86
CA ILE A 16 10.25 1.77 11.32
C ILE A 16 9.70 0.38 10.91
N GLY A 17 8.38 0.21 10.82
CA GLY A 17 7.74 -0.98 10.25
C GLY A 17 7.91 -2.30 11.02
N THR A 18 8.70 -2.35 12.09
CA THR A 18 8.90 -3.53 12.95
C THR A 18 7.91 -3.55 14.12
N PRO A 19 7.47 -4.75 14.57
CA PRO A 19 6.56 -4.87 15.69
C PRO A 19 7.30 -4.51 16.98
N ASP A 20 6.80 -3.53 17.71
CA ASP A 20 7.28 -3.26 19.05
C ASP A 20 6.12 -3.10 20.02
N LEU A 21 6.37 -3.44 21.28
CA LEU A 21 5.48 -3.25 22.43
C LEU A 21 4.92 -1.82 22.47
N GLU A 22 5.74 -0.89 21.97
CA GLU A 22 5.42 0.51 21.82
C GLU A 22 4.23 0.80 20.89
N ALA A 23 4.12 0.11 19.75
CA ALA A 23 3.02 0.34 18.80
C ALA A 23 1.65 0.08 19.45
N ARG A 24 1.58 -0.94 20.31
CA ARG A 24 0.38 -1.29 21.09
C ARG A 24 0.03 -0.21 22.10
N THR A 25 1.03 0.33 22.80
CA THR A 25 0.82 1.40 23.78
C THR A 25 0.36 2.68 23.11
N LEU A 26 1.02 3.07 22.01
CA LEU A 26 0.64 4.21 21.18
C LEU A 26 -0.77 4.05 20.62
N ALA A 27 -1.14 2.85 20.17
CA ALA A 27 -2.47 2.56 19.66
C ALA A 27 -3.53 2.72 20.77
N SER A 28 -3.25 2.22 21.97
CA SER A 28 -4.16 2.36 23.12
C SER A 28 -4.34 3.83 23.55
N GLU A 29 -3.25 4.59 23.63
CA GLU A 29 -3.27 6.02 24.00
C GLU A 29 -4.00 6.85 22.95
N TYR A 30 -3.73 6.61 21.67
CA TYR A 30 -4.43 7.25 20.55
C TYR A 30 -5.93 6.92 20.56
N SER A 31 -6.29 5.64 20.75
CA SER A 31 -7.69 5.22 20.77
C SER A 31 -8.50 5.86 21.91
N ALA A 32 -7.90 6.01 23.09
CA ALA A 32 -8.52 6.64 24.24
C ALA A 32 -8.73 8.15 24.03
N LEU A 33 -7.79 8.83 23.35
CA LEU A 33 -7.94 10.23 22.97
C LEU A 33 -9.05 10.42 21.94
N CYS A 34 -9.11 9.57 20.92
CA CYS A 34 -10.20 9.60 19.93
C CYS A 34 -11.56 9.35 20.58
N GLN A 35 -11.64 8.45 21.57
CA GLN A 35 -12.88 8.19 22.30
C GLN A 35 -13.33 9.42 23.11
N ARG A 36 -12.42 10.06 23.87
CA ARG A 36 -12.73 11.27 24.63
C ARG A 36 -13.17 12.43 23.72
N ALA A 37 -12.50 12.60 22.58
CA ALA A 37 -12.87 13.61 21.59
C ALA A 37 -14.28 13.35 21.02
N ARG A 38 -14.58 12.08 20.73
CA ARG A 38 -15.91 11.66 20.26
C ARG A 38 -17.00 11.93 21.29
N GLU A 39 -16.81 11.52 22.54
CA GLU A 39 -17.77 11.75 23.62
C GLU A 39 -18.07 13.25 23.79
N ARG A 40 -17.04 14.09 23.71
CA ARG A 40 -17.18 15.55 23.74
C ARG A 40 -17.92 16.10 22.52
N LEU A 41 -17.62 15.62 21.31
CA LEU A 41 -18.34 16.01 20.09
C LEU A 41 -19.82 15.61 20.14
N GLU A 42 -20.12 14.41 20.63
CA GLU A 42 -21.49 13.94 20.82
C GLU A 42 -22.23 14.82 21.85
N GLN A 43 -21.59 15.15 22.98
CA GLN A 43 -22.13 16.08 23.98
C GLN A 43 -22.41 17.47 23.38
N CYS A 44 -21.46 18.07 22.65
CA CYS A 44 -21.66 19.35 21.98
C CYS A 44 -22.81 19.29 20.99
N ASN A 45 -22.89 18.26 20.15
CA ASN A 45 -23.97 18.09 19.19
C ASN A 45 -25.35 17.96 19.87
N THR A 46 -25.44 17.26 21.01
CA THR A 46 -26.70 17.21 21.78
C THR A 46 -27.12 18.59 22.29
N LEU A 47 -26.17 19.40 22.77
CA LEU A 47 -26.45 20.75 23.27
C LEU A 47 -26.84 21.72 22.16
N ILE A 48 -26.20 21.62 20.98
CA ILE A 48 -26.54 22.40 19.78
C ILE A 48 -27.96 22.05 19.32
N ARG A 49 -28.32 20.77 19.27
CA ARG A 49 -29.69 20.32 18.91
C ARG A 49 -30.74 20.81 19.91
N ASN A 50 -30.36 20.94 21.18
CA ASN A 50 -31.22 21.47 22.24
C ASN A 50 -31.26 23.02 22.27
N GLY A 51 -30.57 23.71 21.35
CA GLY A 51 -30.52 25.17 21.26
C GLY A 51 -29.66 25.84 22.33
N ASN A 52 -28.85 25.10 23.07
CA ASN A 52 -27.94 25.62 24.10
C ASN A 52 -26.52 25.77 23.54
N ASP A 53 -26.38 26.69 22.58
CA ASP A 53 -25.12 26.95 21.86
C ASP A 53 -23.99 27.39 22.80
N TYR A 54 -24.33 28.12 23.86
CA TYR A 54 -23.35 28.61 24.82
C TYR A 54 -22.75 27.49 25.69
N ALA A 55 -23.56 26.56 26.19
CA ALA A 55 -23.03 25.40 26.90
C ALA A 55 -22.24 24.47 25.97
N ALA A 56 -22.68 24.31 24.72
CA ALA A 56 -21.92 23.56 23.71
C ALA A 56 -20.54 24.19 23.46
N PHE A 57 -20.50 25.53 23.38
CA PHE A 57 -19.26 26.28 23.23
C PHE A 57 -18.32 26.11 24.42
N GLN A 58 -18.82 26.18 25.66
CA GLN A 58 -18.00 25.93 26.84
C GLN A 58 -17.37 24.53 26.84
N ILE A 59 -18.13 23.50 26.44
CA ILE A 59 -17.60 22.12 26.33
C ILE A 59 -16.57 22.02 25.19
N ALA A 60 -16.78 22.72 24.07
CA ALA A 60 -15.80 22.76 22.97
C ALA A 60 -14.47 23.41 23.39
N GLU A 61 -14.52 24.49 24.18
CA GLU A 61 -13.35 25.22 24.67
C GLU A 61 -12.66 24.57 25.89
N THR A 62 -13.24 23.52 26.49
CA THR A 62 -12.52 22.79 27.55
C THR A 62 -11.19 22.25 27.02
N GLU A 63 -10.09 22.46 27.74
CA GLU A 63 -8.76 22.09 27.26
C GLU A 63 -8.55 20.57 27.17
N PRO A 64 -7.89 20.04 26.12
CA PRO A 64 -7.51 20.74 24.89
C PRO A 64 -8.74 21.06 24.04
N ASP A 65 -8.72 22.22 23.36
CA ASP A 65 -9.79 22.68 22.47
C ASP A 65 -10.22 21.59 21.49
N LEU A 66 -11.53 21.39 21.33
CA LEU A 66 -12.09 20.26 20.61
C LEU A 66 -11.78 20.27 19.12
N LEU A 67 -11.78 21.44 18.47
CA LEU A 67 -11.47 21.56 17.04
C LEU A 67 -9.97 21.35 16.78
N THR A 68 -9.12 21.95 17.62
CA THR A 68 -7.66 21.74 17.56
C THR A 68 -7.32 20.27 17.83
N LEU A 69 -7.89 19.68 18.87
CA LEU A 69 -7.77 18.25 19.18
C LEU A 69 -8.21 17.38 18.00
N GLY A 70 -9.38 17.69 17.41
CA GLY A 70 -9.89 16.99 16.23
C GLY A 70 -8.90 17.04 15.07
N SER A 71 -8.39 18.23 14.75
CA SER A 71 -7.42 18.43 13.67
C SER A 71 -6.08 17.70 13.90
N GLN A 72 -5.61 17.66 15.15
CA GLN A 72 -4.39 16.95 15.54
C GLN A 72 -4.58 15.43 15.42
N LEU A 73 -5.71 14.91 15.87
CA LEU A 73 -6.04 13.48 15.77
C LEU A 73 -6.24 13.03 14.31
N SER A 74 -6.70 13.92 13.42
CA SER A 74 -6.85 13.69 11.97
C SER A 74 -5.60 14.05 11.15
N PHE A 75 -4.40 13.70 11.62
CA PHE A 75 -3.16 13.98 10.90
C PHE A 75 -3.05 13.16 9.59
N ALA A 76 -2.22 13.62 8.64
CA ALA A 76 -2.13 13.06 7.28
C ALA A 76 -1.90 11.55 7.19
N ASP A 77 -1.17 10.95 8.13
CA ASP A 77 -0.89 9.50 8.17
C ASP A 77 -1.84 8.72 9.10
N SER A 78 -2.90 9.34 9.62
CA SER A 78 -3.87 8.68 10.51
C SER A 78 -4.54 7.48 9.84
N GLU A 79 -4.87 7.57 8.55
CA GLU A 79 -5.43 6.45 7.79
C GLU A 79 -4.46 5.27 7.71
N ARG A 80 -3.16 5.54 7.49
CA ARG A 80 -2.10 4.52 7.50
C ARG A 80 -1.92 3.89 8.88
N TRP A 81 -2.06 4.68 9.94
CA TRP A 81 -2.04 4.18 11.31
C TRP A 81 -3.25 3.29 11.61
N HIS A 82 -4.45 3.67 11.15
CA HIS A 82 -5.65 2.87 11.27
C HIS A 82 -5.55 1.56 10.47
N THR A 83 -5.01 1.58 9.26
CA THR A 83 -4.79 0.36 8.47
C THR A 83 -3.78 -0.56 9.14
N LEU A 84 -2.65 -0.02 9.63
CA LEU A 84 -1.67 -0.79 10.40
C LEU A 84 -2.31 -1.41 11.64
N CYS A 85 -3.06 -0.63 12.42
CA CYS A 85 -3.74 -1.14 13.59
C CYS A 85 -4.76 -2.23 13.23
N ARG A 86 -5.51 -2.08 12.13
CA ARG A 86 -6.50 -3.07 11.69
C ARG A 86 -5.86 -4.36 11.17
N GLU A 87 -4.80 -4.26 10.39
CA GLU A 87 -4.03 -5.40 9.88
C GLU A 87 -3.37 -6.20 11.02
N ARG A 88 -3.03 -5.51 12.11
CA ARG A 88 -2.31 -6.09 13.26
C ARG A 88 -3.19 -6.36 14.49
N GLY A 89 -4.50 -6.09 14.43
CA GLY A 89 -5.44 -6.31 15.54
C GLY A 89 -5.26 -5.36 16.74
N LEU A 90 -4.64 -4.20 16.55
CA LEU A 90 -4.42 -3.17 17.58
C LEU A 90 -5.63 -2.22 17.69
N PRO A 91 -5.85 -1.56 18.84
CA PRO A 91 -6.92 -0.58 19.00
C PRO A 91 -6.70 0.63 18.09
N SER A 92 -7.42 0.69 16.96
CA SER A 92 -7.16 1.69 15.92
C SER A 92 -7.66 3.10 16.28
N GLY A 93 -8.54 3.27 17.28
CA GLY A 93 -9.29 4.52 17.45
C GLY A 93 -10.38 4.67 16.38
N PHE A 94 -11.38 5.52 16.66
CA PHE A 94 -12.49 5.80 15.75
C PHE A 94 -12.24 7.08 14.96
N ILE A 95 -12.72 7.13 13.72
CA ILE A 95 -12.74 8.34 12.91
C ILE A 95 -13.80 9.28 13.50
N LEU A 96 -13.45 10.55 13.69
CA LEU A 96 -14.37 11.58 14.21
C LEU A 96 -15.43 11.90 13.14
N ASP A 97 -16.68 12.10 13.57
CA ASP A 97 -17.79 12.37 12.66
C ASP A 97 -17.71 13.81 12.12
N GLU A 98 -17.50 13.94 10.81
CA GLU A 98 -17.42 15.23 10.10
C GLU A 98 -18.67 16.08 10.30
N GLN A 99 -19.87 15.48 10.44
CA GLN A 99 -21.09 16.24 10.66
C GLN A 99 -21.12 16.88 12.05
N HIS A 100 -20.60 16.19 13.07
CA HIS A 100 -20.48 16.75 14.41
C HIS A 100 -19.42 17.84 14.49
N ILE A 101 -18.32 17.69 13.74
CA ILE A 101 -17.28 18.73 13.63
C ILE A 101 -17.86 19.99 12.98
N LEU A 102 -18.53 19.86 11.83
CA LEU A 102 -19.18 21.00 11.14
C LEU A 102 -20.22 21.70 12.01
N ALA A 103 -20.98 20.94 12.82
CA ALA A 103 -21.95 21.52 13.76
C ALA A 103 -21.26 22.37 14.83
N VAL A 104 -20.11 21.93 15.35
CA VAL A 104 -19.30 22.67 16.32
C VAL A 104 -18.61 23.87 15.67
N GLU A 105 -18.05 23.73 14.46
CA GLU A 105 -17.49 24.85 13.68
C GLU A 105 -18.53 25.95 13.42
N GLY A 106 -19.78 25.57 13.20
CA GLY A 106 -20.91 26.50 13.07
C GLY A 106 -21.17 27.39 14.30
N LEU A 107 -20.62 27.06 15.48
CA LEU A 107 -20.65 27.94 16.65
C LEU A 107 -19.71 29.14 16.52
N TYR A 108 -18.57 28.96 15.84
CA TYR A 108 -17.50 29.97 15.74
C TYR A 108 -17.74 31.03 14.64
N GLY A 109 -18.83 30.91 13.86
CA GLY A 109 -19.22 31.86 12.81
C GLY A 109 -20.37 32.81 13.19
N LYS A 110 -20.91 32.71 14.42
CA LYS A 110 -22.04 33.55 14.86
C LYS A 110 -21.52 34.87 15.44
N SER A 111 -22.01 36.00 14.93
CA SER A 111 -21.63 37.32 15.45
C SER A 111 -22.16 37.52 16.87
N ILE A 112 -21.25 37.81 17.79
CA ILE A 112 -21.55 38.07 19.19
C ILE A 112 -21.56 39.57 19.46
N GLY A 113 -22.62 40.07 20.09
CA GLY A 113 -22.72 41.45 20.55
C GLY A 113 -22.42 41.64 22.05
N GLU A 114 -22.35 42.89 22.51
CA GLU A 114 -21.98 43.29 23.89
C GLU A 114 -22.85 42.68 25.01
N ASN A 115 -24.09 42.27 24.69
CA ASN A 115 -25.04 41.68 25.63
C ASN A 115 -24.87 40.16 25.83
N HIS A 116 -23.94 39.53 25.12
CA HIS A 116 -23.69 38.10 25.22
C HIS A 116 -23.10 37.68 26.56
N GLN A 117 -23.35 36.43 26.94
CA GLN A 117 -22.96 35.90 28.25
C GLN A 117 -21.45 35.93 28.48
N LEU A 118 -20.63 35.70 27.45
CA LEU A 118 -19.16 35.81 27.53
C LEU A 118 -18.67 37.21 27.95
N TYR A 119 -19.23 38.30 27.39
CA TYR A 119 -18.84 39.66 27.82
C TYR A 119 -19.30 39.96 29.26
N ARG A 120 -20.34 39.29 29.77
CA ARG A 120 -20.75 39.40 31.18
C ARG A 120 -19.78 38.65 32.08
N GLU A 121 -19.37 37.45 31.70
CA GLU A 121 -18.38 36.65 32.43
C GLU A 121 -17.01 37.34 32.46
N TYR A 122 -16.59 37.97 31.36
CA TYR A 122 -15.36 38.77 31.34
C TYR A 122 -15.45 39.94 32.33
N ARG A 123 -16.55 40.69 32.32
CA ARG A 123 -16.79 41.79 33.26
C ARG A 123 -16.84 41.32 34.71
N GLU A 124 -17.42 40.15 34.95
CA GLU A 124 -17.46 39.53 36.27
C GLU A 124 -16.07 39.09 36.73
N ALA A 125 -15.29 38.43 35.88
CA ALA A 125 -13.92 38.00 36.16
C ALA A 125 -13.00 39.19 36.48
N MET A 126 -13.11 40.28 35.71
CA MET A 126 -12.39 41.52 36.00
C MET A 126 -12.82 42.14 37.34
N ARG A 127 -14.11 42.07 37.69
CA ARG A 127 -14.63 42.54 38.98
C ARG A 127 -14.11 41.70 40.15
N THR A 128 -13.97 40.38 39.98
CA THR A 128 -13.45 39.46 41.00
C THR A 128 -11.92 39.38 41.01
N HIS A 129 -11.23 40.10 40.12
CA HIS A 129 -9.77 40.08 39.95
C HIS A 129 -9.23 38.67 39.63
N ASP A 130 -10.04 37.88 38.92
CA ASP A 130 -9.68 36.55 38.45
C ASP A 130 -9.10 36.68 37.03
N GLU A 131 -7.81 36.97 36.96
CA GLU A 131 -7.11 37.28 35.71
C GLU A 131 -7.05 36.06 34.77
N ASP A 132 -6.91 34.85 35.30
CA ASP A 132 -6.90 33.59 34.54
C ASP A 132 -8.25 33.37 33.84
N ARG A 133 -9.35 33.57 34.58
CA ARG A 133 -10.70 33.48 34.02
C ARG A 133 -10.96 34.59 33.01
N ALA A 134 -10.48 35.80 33.27
CA ALA A 134 -10.62 36.93 32.36
C ALA A 134 -9.89 36.68 31.03
N LEU A 135 -8.66 36.15 31.06
CA LEU A 135 -7.87 35.80 29.88
C LEU A 135 -8.51 34.67 29.06
N ASN A 136 -9.00 33.62 29.72
CA ASN A 136 -9.72 32.52 29.07
C ASN A 136 -10.98 33.01 28.35
N VAL A 137 -11.81 33.79 29.04
CA VAL A 137 -13.05 34.33 28.45
C VAL A 137 -12.72 35.28 27.30
N LEU A 138 -11.71 36.14 27.44
CA LEU A 138 -11.33 37.10 26.41
C LEU A 138 -10.75 36.42 25.15
N ARG A 139 -9.96 35.34 25.31
CA ARG A 139 -9.53 34.48 24.20
C ARG A 139 -10.72 33.86 23.46
N SER A 140 -11.69 33.36 24.22
CA SER A 140 -12.90 32.77 23.63
C SER A 140 -13.71 33.80 22.83
N ILE A 141 -13.78 35.06 23.30
CA ILE A 141 -14.43 36.17 22.60
C ILE A 141 -13.72 36.49 21.28
N VAL A 142 -12.39 36.63 21.31
CA VAL A 142 -11.58 36.93 20.10
C VAL A 142 -11.68 35.80 19.07
N ARG A 143 -11.89 34.55 19.51
CA ARG A 143 -12.01 33.40 18.63
C ARG A 143 -13.36 33.30 17.92
N ILE A 144 -14.46 33.63 18.60
CA ILE A 144 -15.80 33.66 17.97
C ILE A 144 -16.00 34.93 17.15
N ASN A 145 -15.45 36.06 17.60
CA ASN A 145 -15.49 37.32 16.88
C ASN A 145 -14.08 37.83 16.59
N PRO A 146 -13.41 37.27 15.57
CA PRO A 146 -12.08 37.72 15.18
C PRO A 146 -12.06 39.21 14.87
N GLU A 147 -13.09 39.78 14.26
CA GLU A 147 -13.07 41.16 13.76
C GLU A 147 -13.25 42.23 14.85
N ASP A 148 -13.40 41.88 16.13
CA ASP A 148 -13.52 42.87 17.22
C ASP A 148 -12.14 43.45 17.62
N PRO A 149 -11.87 44.75 17.32
CA PRO A 149 -10.60 45.38 17.68
C PRO A 149 -10.44 45.62 19.19
N THR A 150 -11.55 45.72 19.93
CA THR A 150 -11.53 46.02 21.37
C THR A 150 -11.11 44.78 22.17
N ALA A 151 -11.73 43.63 21.90
CA ALA A 151 -11.36 42.37 22.53
C ALA A 151 -9.90 41.97 22.23
N ARG A 152 -9.42 42.20 20.98
CA ARG A 152 -8.02 41.93 20.61
C ARG A 152 -7.02 42.80 21.36
N SER A 153 -7.27 44.11 21.45
CA SER A 153 -6.36 45.03 22.14
C SER A 153 -6.33 44.80 23.65
N GLU A 154 -7.47 44.49 24.25
CA GLU A 154 -7.55 44.08 25.66
C GLU A 154 -6.84 42.74 25.92
N LEU A 155 -6.92 41.78 24.99
CA LEU A 155 -6.25 40.49 25.11
C LEU A 155 -4.73 40.66 25.13
N ILE A 156 -4.18 41.42 24.19
CA ILE A 156 -2.74 41.72 24.12
C ILE A 156 -2.29 42.48 25.38
N ARG A 157 -3.11 43.42 25.88
CA ARG A 157 -2.79 44.19 27.08
C ARG A 157 -2.74 43.31 28.33
N LEU A 158 -3.72 42.43 28.52
CA LEU A 158 -3.80 41.53 29.68
C LEU A 158 -2.77 40.39 29.59
N SER A 159 -2.53 39.81 28.41
CA SER A 159 -1.49 38.78 28.22
C SER A 159 -0.11 39.34 28.54
N ALA A 160 0.23 40.52 28.01
CA ALA A 160 1.50 41.18 28.28
C ALA A 160 1.70 41.53 29.77
N LYS A 161 0.62 41.91 30.47
CA LYS A 161 0.64 42.12 31.93
C LYS A 161 0.91 40.81 32.67
N PHE A 162 0.13 39.77 32.37
CA PHE A 162 0.23 38.45 32.97
C PHE A 162 1.64 37.85 32.80
N ILE A 163 2.22 37.92 31.60
CA ILE A 163 3.56 37.39 31.33
C ILE A 163 4.62 38.12 32.18
N ARG A 164 4.52 39.45 32.32
CA ARG A 164 5.49 40.23 33.09
C ARG A 164 5.47 39.85 34.57
N GLU A 165 4.29 39.73 35.15
CA GLU A 165 4.11 39.36 36.55
C GLU A 165 4.49 37.89 36.79
N SER A 166 4.13 37.01 35.86
CA SER A 166 4.44 35.58 35.92
C SER A 166 5.93 35.28 35.77
N LEU A 167 6.68 36.01 34.93
CA LEU A 167 8.14 35.86 34.83
C LEU A 167 8.84 36.18 36.16
N HIS A 168 8.45 37.28 36.79
CA HIS A 168 9.00 37.67 38.09
C HIS A 168 8.66 36.65 39.19
N HIS A 169 7.44 36.11 39.16
CA HIS A 169 7.04 35.07 40.10
C HIS A 169 7.73 33.74 39.84
N LEU A 170 7.96 33.39 38.57
CA LEU A 170 8.64 32.17 38.14
C LEU A 170 10.09 32.12 38.62
N ASP A 171 10.84 33.22 38.47
CA ASP A 171 12.21 33.31 38.99
C ASP A 171 12.25 33.08 40.50
N LYS A 172 11.30 33.69 41.23
CA LYS A 172 11.18 33.51 42.68
C LYS A 172 10.86 32.05 43.06
N LEU A 173 9.95 31.38 42.34
CA LEU A 173 9.62 29.97 42.62
C LEU A 173 10.79 29.03 42.32
N LEU A 174 11.56 29.31 41.27
CA LEU A 174 12.74 28.54 40.88
C LEU A 174 13.93 28.77 41.82
N ASP A 175 13.99 29.89 42.53
CA ASP A 175 15.00 30.16 43.57
C ASP A 175 14.59 29.62 44.96
N GLU A 176 13.28 29.40 45.18
CA GLU A 176 12.72 28.79 46.40
C GLU A 176 12.61 27.24 46.33
N ASP A 177 13.15 26.59 45.28
CA ASP A 177 13.03 25.13 44.99
C ASP A 177 11.58 24.61 44.95
N LYS A 178 10.60 25.47 44.63
CA LYS A 178 9.18 25.09 44.49
C LYS A 178 8.88 24.63 43.07
N ASP A 179 9.52 23.54 42.69
CA ASP A 179 9.53 23.02 41.33
C ASP A 179 8.13 22.73 40.74
N ASP A 180 7.21 22.18 41.52
CA ASP A 180 5.86 21.85 41.03
C ASP A 180 5.01 23.09 40.75
N GLU A 181 5.10 24.11 41.61
CA GLU A 181 4.44 25.40 41.42
C GLU A 181 5.04 26.16 40.24
N ALA A 182 6.37 26.11 40.08
CA ALA A 182 7.08 26.69 38.95
C ALA A 182 6.65 26.03 37.62
N ILE A 183 6.60 24.71 37.55
CA ILE A 183 6.17 23.98 36.35
C ILE A 183 4.70 24.27 36.02
N HIS A 184 3.84 24.38 37.04
CA HIS A 184 2.44 24.75 36.84
C HIS A 184 2.30 26.16 36.27
N LEU A 185 3.01 27.14 36.84
CA LEU A 185 3.04 28.53 36.36
C LEU A 185 3.59 28.62 34.94
N MET A 186 4.66 27.89 34.62
CA MET A 186 5.17 27.78 33.25
C MET A 186 4.11 27.22 32.30
N GLY A 187 3.34 26.23 32.73
CA GLY A 187 2.22 25.71 31.95
C GLY A 187 1.13 26.77 31.68
N GLN A 188 0.86 27.65 32.65
CA GLN A 188 -0.05 28.78 32.46
C GLN A 188 0.52 29.83 31.51
N MET A 189 1.83 30.12 31.59
CA MET A 189 2.51 31.05 30.70
C MET A 189 2.57 30.53 29.25
N GLU A 190 2.74 29.23 29.03
CA GLU A 190 2.63 28.63 27.68
C GLU A 190 1.22 28.75 27.10
N ARG A 191 0.19 28.75 27.96
CA ARG A 191 -1.20 28.92 27.54
C ARG A 191 -1.50 30.36 27.18
N PHE A 192 -1.15 31.31 28.05
CA PHE A 192 -1.54 32.72 27.92
C PHE A 192 -0.49 33.61 27.25
N GLY A 193 0.70 33.07 26.98
CA GLY A 193 1.82 33.78 26.39
C GLY A 193 1.56 34.29 24.97
N ASP A 194 2.15 35.43 24.65
CA ASP A 194 2.29 35.94 23.29
C ASP A 194 3.51 35.29 22.60
N ASP A 195 3.62 35.41 21.27
CA ASP A 195 4.74 34.86 20.48
C ASP A 195 6.13 35.32 20.99
N ASP A 196 6.18 36.50 21.62
CA ASP A 196 7.37 37.10 22.22
C ASP A 196 7.83 36.41 23.52
N LEU A 197 7.09 35.44 24.07
CA LEU A 197 7.51 34.71 25.27
C LEU A 197 8.80 33.90 25.00
N ASN A 198 8.91 33.31 23.81
CA ASN A 198 10.05 32.46 23.43
C ASN A 198 11.36 33.22 23.20
N SER A 199 11.31 34.54 23.03
CA SER A 199 12.50 35.38 22.87
C SER A 199 13.06 35.92 24.19
N LYS A 200 12.36 35.72 25.32
CA LYS A 200 12.76 36.23 26.63
C LYS A 200 13.81 35.33 27.31
N PRO A 201 14.92 35.90 27.80
CA PRO A 201 16.00 35.12 28.41
C PRO A 201 15.59 34.45 29.71
N GLU A 202 14.73 35.07 30.52
CA GLU A 202 14.24 34.48 31.78
C GLU A 202 13.42 33.21 31.51
N TRP A 203 12.61 33.24 30.44
CA TRP A 203 11.83 32.09 29.99
C TRP A 203 12.71 30.94 29.47
N ILE A 204 13.76 31.24 28.70
CA ILE A 204 14.72 30.24 28.21
C ILE A 204 15.46 29.57 29.37
N ASN A 205 15.86 30.34 30.39
CA ASN A 205 16.48 29.81 31.60
C ASN A 205 15.51 28.89 32.37
N ALA A 206 14.27 29.32 32.56
CA ALA A 206 13.23 28.51 33.19
C ALA A 206 12.96 27.20 32.42
N LEU A 207 12.93 27.23 31.09
CA LEU A 207 12.80 26.03 30.24
C LEU A 207 13.96 25.04 30.47
N ASN A 208 15.19 25.53 30.55
CA ASN A 208 16.35 24.68 30.84
C ASN A 208 16.29 24.07 32.25
N ARG A 209 15.90 24.85 33.26
CA ARG A 209 15.69 24.34 34.63
C ARG A 209 14.56 23.31 34.66
N ARG A 210 13.42 23.57 34.00
CA ARG A 210 12.30 22.63 33.86
C ARG A 210 12.73 21.31 33.24
N ILE A 211 13.56 21.32 32.19
CA ILE A 211 14.09 20.08 31.58
C ILE A 211 14.91 19.27 32.60
N THR A 212 15.77 19.94 33.38
CA THR A 212 16.59 19.31 34.41
C THR A 212 15.73 18.71 35.53
N ILE A 213 14.75 19.46 36.03
CA ILE A 213 13.81 19.02 37.07
C ILE A 213 13.00 17.81 36.58
N LEU A 214 12.45 17.88 35.37
CA LEU A 214 11.68 16.78 34.80
C LEU A 214 12.53 15.53 34.55
N ARG A 215 13.80 15.69 34.12
CA ARG A 215 14.76 14.57 34.01
C ARG A 215 15.02 13.91 35.37
N GLN A 216 15.16 14.70 36.43
CA GLN A 216 15.38 14.19 37.78
C GLN A 216 14.13 13.49 38.35
N LYS A 217 12.93 14.05 38.13
CA LYS A 217 11.67 13.38 38.51
C LYS A 217 11.47 12.08 37.75
N ALA A 218 11.77 12.07 36.44
CA ALA A 218 11.68 10.86 35.62
C ALA A 218 12.66 9.78 36.07
N SER A 219 13.92 10.13 36.41
CA SER A 219 14.90 9.18 36.91
C SER A 219 14.52 8.59 38.28
N GLN A 220 13.83 9.34 39.13
CA GLN A 220 13.28 8.86 40.40
C GLN A 220 12.06 7.94 40.23
N GLN A 221 11.26 8.12 39.18
CA GLN A 221 10.06 7.32 38.92
C GLN A 221 10.37 5.94 38.34
N ILE A 222 11.43 5.82 37.52
CA ILE A 222 11.78 4.56 36.84
C ILE A 222 11.96 3.37 37.80
N PRO A 223 12.68 3.49 38.94
CA PRO A 223 12.80 2.39 39.89
C PRO A 223 11.46 1.93 40.50
N ALA A 224 10.51 2.83 40.70
CA ALA A 224 9.18 2.48 41.20
C ALA A 224 8.37 1.72 40.13
N LEU A 225 8.41 2.17 38.89
CA LEU A 225 7.74 1.50 37.76
C LEU A 225 8.34 0.12 37.46
N ILE A 226 9.64 -0.08 37.67
CA ILE A 226 10.26 -1.40 37.53
C ILE A 226 9.72 -2.36 38.59
N LYS A 227 9.58 -1.91 39.84
CA LYS A 227 8.97 -2.73 40.90
C LYS A 227 7.50 -3.06 40.61
N GLU A 228 6.75 -2.10 40.05
CA GLU A 228 5.38 -2.34 39.60
C GLU A 228 5.33 -3.39 38.49
N ALA A 229 6.22 -3.30 37.49
CA ALA A 229 6.33 -4.29 36.41
C ALA A 229 6.72 -5.70 36.91
N GLU A 230 7.66 -5.77 37.86
CA GLU A 230 8.05 -7.04 38.51
C GLU A 230 6.89 -7.65 39.31
N SER A 231 6.12 -6.82 40.02
CA SER A 231 4.92 -7.26 40.74
C SER A 231 3.83 -7.76 39.78
N ALA A 232 3.63 -7.08 38.65
CA ALA A 232 2.70 -7.49 37.61
C ALA A 232 3.10 -8.83 36.98
N LYS A 233 4.40 -9.05 36.77
CA LYS A 233 4.94 -10.35 36.34
C LYS A 233 4.66 -11.45 37.36
N SER A 234 4.84 -11.19 38.66
CA SER A 234 4.53 -12.17 39.71
C SER A 234 3.05 -12.56 39.76
N ASN A 235 2.16 -11.63 39.38
CA ASN A 235 0.71 -11.84 39.34
C ASN A 235 0.19 -12.31 37.97
N GLN A 236 1.07 -12.60 36.99
CA GLN A 236 0.73 -12.97 35.60
C GLN A 236 -0.13 -11.93 34.85
N LEU A 237 -0.12 -10.67 35.28
CA LEU A 237 -0.84 -9.57 34.65
C LEU A 237 0.07 -8.90 33.61
N TRP A 238 0.15 -9.48 32.40
CA TRP A 238 1.02 -8.97 31.35
C TRP A 238 0.65 -7.55 30.89
N GLU A 239 -0.64 -7.18 30.88
CA GLU A 239 -1.10 -5.84 30.50
C GLU A 239 -0.54 -4.73 31.40
N SER A 240 -0.61 -4.93 32.72
CA SER A 240 -0.07 -3.98 33.71
C SER A 240 1.47 -3.91 33.65
N CYS A 241 2.12 -5.03 33.33
CA CYS A 241 3.56 -5.08 33.10
C CYS A 241 3.95 -4.25 31.87
N ILE A 242 3.27 -4.45 30.73
CA ILE A 242 3.48 -3.66 29.51
C ILE A 242 3.23 -2.17 29.76
N HIS A 243 2.17 -1.81 30.48
CA HIS A 243 1.88 -0.41 30.77
C HIS A 243 3.02 0.26 31.54
N SER A 244 3.56 -0.43 32.55
CA SER A 244 4.67 0.05 33.36
C SER A 244 5.96 0.15 32.54
N LEU A 245 6.27 -0.86 31.72
CA LEU A 245 7.43 -0.87 30.83
C LEU A 245 7.35 0.22 29.74
N ALA A 246 6.18 0.40 29.15
CA ALA A 246 5.93 1.45 28.18
C ALA A 246 6.17 2.82 28.79
N LYS A 247 5.66 3.06 30.01
CA LYS A 247 5.90 4.29 30.76
C LYS A 247 7.38 4.51 31.09
N ILE A 248 8.15 3.45 31.36
CA ILE A 248 9.61 3.54 31.52
C ILE A 248 10.26 3.97 30.19
N ARG A 249 9.88 3.34 29.06
CA ARG A 249 10.40 3.69 27.73
C ARG A 249 9.99 5.09 27.28
N THR A 250 8.79 5.56 27.63
CA THR A 250 8.37 6.93 27.34
C THR A 250 9.23 7.91 28.14
N LEU A 251 9.45 7.68 29.42
CA LEU A 251 10.31 8.52 30.26
C LEU A 251 11.77 8.52 29.79
N GLU A 252 12.30 7.36 29.38
CA GLU A 252 13.65 7.24 28.80
C GLU A 252 13.81 8.12 27.56
N ARG A 253 12.84 8.09 26.65
CA ARG A 253 12.89 8.81 25.37
C ARG A 253 12.53 10.29 25.49
N ASP A 254 11.45 10.62 26.20
CA ASP A 254 10.96 12.00 26.35
C ASP A 254 11.96 12.90 27.08
N HIS A 255 12.75 12.31 27.98
CA HIS A 255 13.73 13.03 28.78
C HIS A 255 15.19 12.71 28.39
N GLN A 256 15.42 11.85 27.40
CA GLN A 256 16.76 11.42 26.94
C GLN A 256 17.63 10.90 28.10
N LEU A 257 17.07 10.00 28.91
CA LEU A 257 17.76 9.44 30.07
C LEU A 257 18.69 8.30 29.67
N SER A 258 19.93 8.31 30.17
CA SER A 258 20.84 7.17 30.07
C SER A 258 20.62 6.22 31.26
N LEU A 259 19.96 5.09 30.99
CA LEU A 259 19.76 4.04 32.00
C LEU A 259 21.03 3.21 32.19
N SER A 260 21.27 2.72 33.41
CA SER A 260 22.39 1.80 33.69
C SER A 260 22.16 0.42 33.06
N GLU A 261 23.24 -0.29 32.71
CA GLU A 261 23.17 -1.60 32.05
C GLU A 261 22.34 -2.64 32.84
N ASN A 262 22.39 -2.58 34.18
CA ASN A 262 21.59 -3.45 35.06
C ASN A 262 20.08 -3.19 34.94
N ILE A 263 19.67 -1.92 34.82
CA ILE A 263 18.26 -1.55 34.65
C ILE A 263 17.78 -1.94 33.25
N GLN A 264 18.60 -1.70 32.22
CA GLN A 264 18.26 -2.04 30.83
C GLN A 264 18.08 -3.55 30.62
N SER A 265 18.93 -4.39 31.23
CA SER A 265 18.80 -5.85 31.16
C SER A 265 17.54 -6.36 31.87
N SER A 266 17.20 -5.78 33.02
CA SER A 266 15.97 -6.11 33.76
C SER A 266 14.71 -5.77 32.94
N ILE A 267 14.66 -4.57 32.34
CA ILE A 267 13.58 -4.13 31.45
C ILE A 267 13.42 -5.07 30.26
N LYS A 268 14.52 -5.41 29.56
CA LYS A 268 14.47 -6.34 28.42
C LYS A 268 13.89 -7.71 28.80
N SER A 269 14.22 -8.22 29.99
CA SER A 269 13.68 -9.50 30.45
C SER A 269 12.16 -9.47 30.73
N LEU A 270 11.65 -8.32 31.19
CA LEU A 270 10.24 -8.09 31.43
C LEU A 270 9.48 -7.85 30.12
N GLU A 271 10.09 -7.14 29.17
CA GLU A 271 9.57 -6.90 27.81
C GLU A 271 9.38 -8.21 27.04
N ASN A 272 10.39 -9.10 27.05
CA ASN A 272 10.29 -10.39 26.37
C ASN A 272 9.15 -11.24 26.96
N TRP A 273 9.07 -11.32 28.30
CA TRP A 273 8.01 -12.08 28.97
C TRP A 273 6.61 -11.55 28.65
N ALA A 274 6.44 -10.23 28.72
CA ALA A 274 5.14 -9.61 28.48
C ALA A 274 4.75 -9.65 27.00
N GLY A 275 5.73 -9.53 26.09
CA GLY A 275 5.54 -9.65 24.65
C GLY A 275 5.08 -11.04 24.22
N GLU A 276 5.70 -12.11 24.74
CA GLU A 276 5.29 -13.49 24.47
C GLU A 276 3.82 -13.72 24.87
N LEU A 277 3.42 -13.32 26.08
CA LEU A 277 2.03 -13.44 26.55
C LEU A 277 1.06 -12.57 25.76
N ALA A 278 1.46 -11.37 25.37
CA ALA A 278 0.65 -10.48 24.54
C ALA A 278 0.32 -11.09 23.18
N THR A 279 1.32 -11.67 22.49
CA THR A 279 1.12 -12.32 21.17
C THR A 279 0.19 -13.53 21.27
N ALA A 280 0.28 -14.31 22.35
CA ALA A 280 -0.63 -15.42 22.61
C ALA A 280 -2.08 -14.91 22.82
N HIS A 281 -2.26 -13.86 23.62
CA HIS A 281 -3.60 -13.26 23.83
C HIS A 281 -4.17 -12.60 22.57
N GLU A 282 -3.36 -12.00 21.70
CA GLU A 282 -3.79 -11.47 20.40
C GLU A 282 -4.30 -12.58 19.48
N ALA A 283 -3.57 -13.70 19.40
CA ALA A 283 -4.00 -14.86 18.63
C ALA A 283 -5.36 -15.39 19.14
N GLU A 284 -5.55 -15.46 20.45
CA GLU A 284 -6.85 -15.85 21.03
C GLU A 284 -7.97 -14.84 20.77
N ALA A 285 -7.68 -13.54 20.87
CA ALA A 285 -8.67 -12.47 20.68
C ALA A 285 -9.12 -12.39 19.21
N THR A 286 -8.21 -12.55 18.26
CA THR A 286 -8.54 -12.59 16.82
C THR A 286 -9.39 -13.81 16.48
N ILE A 287 -9.08 -14.98 17.06
CA ILE A 287 -9.93 -16.18 16.93
C ILE A 287 -11.33 -15.90 17.51
N LYS A 288 -11.43 -15.33 18.71
CA LYS A 288 -12.72 -14.98 19.34
C LYS A 288 -13.52 -13.98 18.48
N SER A 289 -12.91 -12.92 17.99
CA SER A 289 -13.56 -11.92 17.12
C SER A 289 -14.09 -12.56 15.82
N ASN A 290 -13.26 -13.38 15.15
CA ASN A 290 -13.67 -14.08 13.93
C ASN A 290 -14.84 -15.05 14.20
N THR A 291 -14.83 -15.76 15.32
CA THR A 291 -15.96 -16.63 15.71
C THR A 291 -17.22 -15.83 16.00
N GLN A 292 -17.14 -14.67 16.67
CA GLN A 292 -18.28 -13.79 16.91
C GLN A 292 -18.85 -13.19 15.62
N GLN A 293 -17.99 -12.81 14.67
CA GLN A 293 -18.43 -12.37 13.34
C GLN A 293 -19.16 -13.49 12.59
N LEU A 294 -18.67 -14.73 12.65
CA LEU A 294 -19.38 -15.87 12.05
C LEU A 294 -20.74 -16.13 12.72
N VAL A 295 -20.85 -15.98 14.04
CA VAL A 295 -22.11 -16.12 14.79
C VAL A 295 -23.11 -15.02 14.42
N THR A 296 -22.69 -13.76 14.39
CA THR A 296 -23.56 -12.63 13.99
C THR A 296 -24.00 -12.71 12.52
N GLN A 297 -23.11 -13.15 11.62
CA GLN A 297 -23.47 -13.44 10.24
C GLN A 297 -24.52 -14.56 10.14
N TRP A 298 -24.38 -15.60 10.95
CA TRP A 298 -25.39 -16.66 11.03
C TRP A 298 -26.73 -16.13 11.55
N GLU A 299 -26.75 -15.27 12.57
CA GLU A 299 -27.98 -14.64 13.06
C GLU A 299 -28.70 -13.86 11.95
N ASN A 300 -27.97 -13.02 11.22
CA ASN A 300 -28.50 -12.27 10.08
C ASN A 300 -29.02 -13.19 8.96
N LEU A 301 -28.29 -14.27 8.65
CA LEU A 301 -28.74 -15.26 7.67
C LEU A 301 -29.98 -16.00 8.16
N SER A 302 -30.06 -16.35 9.43
CA SER A 302 -31.22 -17.02 10.03
C SER A 302 -32.47 -16.14 9.98
N GLU A 303 -32.33 -14.84 10.22
CA GLU A 303 -33.40 -13.85 10.08
C GLU A 303 -33.85 -13.71 8.62
N SER A 304 -32.90 -13.70 7.68
CA SER A 304 -33.22 -13.64 6.24
C SER A 304 -33.97 -14.89 5.72
N ILE A 305 -33.72 -16.06 6.33
CA ILE A 305 -34.45 -17.31 6.05
C ILE A 305 -35.88 -17.25 6.57
N GLN A 306 -36.10 -16.59 7.73
CA GLN A 306 -37.43 -16.36 8.29
C GLN A 306 -38.23 -15.35 7.46
N LYS A 307 -37.58 -14.30 6.95
CA LYS A 307 -38.20 -13.25 6.11
C LYS A 307 -38.58 -13.72 4.69
N GLY A 308 -38.14 -14.91 4.25
CA GLY A 308 -38.57 -15.50 2.99
C GLY A 308 -37.87 -14.96 1.74
N ASN A 309 -36.62 -14.50 1.88
CA ASN A 309 -35.79 -14.02 0.76
C ASN A 309 -35.50 -15.13 -0.27
N SER A 310 -34.99 -14.74 -1.45
CA SER A 310 -34.86 -15.65 -2.58
C SER A 310 -34.02 -16.90 -2.24
N PRO A 311 -34.54 -18.12 -2.51
CA PRO A 311 -33.89 -19.36 -2.09
C PRO A 311 -32.53 -19.60 -2.75
N VAL A 312 -32.26 -19.00 -3.91
CA VAL A 312 -30.99 -19.13 -4.63
C VAL A 312 -29.87 -18.36 -3.93
N PHE A 313 -30.13 -17.11 -3.53
CA PHE A 313 -29.16 -16.27 -2.81
C PHE A 313 -28.85 -16.82 -1.41
N LEU A 314 -29.86 -17.39 -0.74
CA LEU A 314 -29.67 -18.03 0.57
C LEU A 314 -28.77 -19.27 0.47
N ILE A 315 -28.89 -20.08 -0.59
CA ILE A 315 -28.03 -21.27 -0.77
C ILE A 315 -26.56 -20.88 -1.00
N SER A 316 -26.29 -19.85 -1.81
CA SER A 316 -24.90 -19.39 -2.03
C SER A 316 -24.29 -18.82 -0.76
N SER A 317 -25.03 -17.99 -0.04
CA SER A 317 -24.55 -17.33 1.18
C SER A 317 -24.32 -18.32 2.33
N LEU A 318 -25.16 -19.35 2.46
CA LEU A 318 -24.97 -20.43 3.44
C LEU A 318 -23.75 -21.32 3.10
N ASN A 319 -23.46 -21.54 1.81
CA ASN A 319 -22.28 -22.29 1.38
C ASN A 319 -20.97 -21.52 1.66
N ASP A 320 -20.91 -20.22 1.36
CA ASP A 320 -19.75 -19.36 1.66
C ASP A 320 -19.50 -19.29 3.18
N TRP A 321 -20.57 -19.16 3.98
CA TRP A 321 -20.47 -19.21 5.43
C TRP A 321 -19.88 -20.55 5.92
N LEU A 322 -20.32 -21.69 5.37
CA LEU A 322 -19.80 -23.02 5.72
C LEU A 322 -18.33 -23.20 5.34
N GLU A 323 -17.88 -22.60 4.24
CA GLU A 323 -16.48 -22.67 3.81
C GLU A 323 -15.55 -21.93 4.77
N ARG A 324 -15.95 -20.74 5.23
CA ARG A 324 -15.18 -19.95 6.21
C ARG A 324 -15.21 -20.58 7.61
N ALA A 325 -16.33 -21.19 7.99
CA ALA A 325 -16.48 -21.86 9.29
C ALA A 325 -15.58 -23.11 9.46
N LYS A 326 -15.12 -23.74 8.36
CA LYS A 326 -14.24 -24.93 8.42
C LYS A 326 -12.93 -24.69 9.16
N ASN A 327 -12.40 -23.47 9.12
CA ASN A 327 -11.14 -23.14 9.78
C ASN A 327 -11.28 -22.93 11.30
N PHE A 328 -12.52 -22.87 11.82
CA PHE A 328 -12.82 -22.53 13.21
C PHE A 328 -13.76 -23.55 13.87
N THR A 329 -13.74 -24.81 13.40
CA THR A 329 -14.67 -25.86 13.83
C THR A 329 -14.64 -26.13 15.33
N GLU A 330 -13.47 -26.04 15.96
CA GLU A 330 -13.28 -26.32 17.39
C GLU A 330 -13.72 -25.17 18.30
N SER A 331 -13.76 -23.93 17.79
CA SER A 331 -14.06 -22.72 18.56
C SER A 331 -15.49 -22.19 18.37
N LEU A 332 -16.28 -22.79 17.47
CA LEU A 332 -17.68 -22.44 17.25
C LEU A 332 -18.62 -23.06 18.30
N PRO A 333 -19.76 -22.43 18.63
CA PRO A 333 -20.76 -23.00 19.51
C PRO A 333 -21.23 -24.38 19.04
N THR A 334 -21.28 -25.35 19.95
CA THR A 334 -21.62 -26.75 19.64
C THR A 334 -22.99 -26.85 18.95
N GLY A 335 -23.04 -27.56 17.81
CA GLY A 335 -24.27 -27.78 17.03
C GLY A 335 -24.67 -26.63 16.09
N LEU A 336 -23.89 -25.55 16.00
CA LEU A 336 -24.19 -24.43 15.09
C LEU A 336 -24.02 -24.83 13.61
N ILE A 337 -22.99 -25.63 13.29
CA ILE A 337 -22.78 -26.19 11.95
C ILE A 337 -23.95 -27.10 11.53
N ASP A 338 -24.48 -27.89 12.46
CA ASP A 338 -25.64 -28.76 12.20
C ASP A 338 -26.90 -27.95 11.93
N LYS A 339 -27.11 -26.85 12.68
CA LYS A 339 -28.20 -25.90 12.41
C LYS A 339 -28.09 -25.29 11.02
N VAL A 340 -26.90 -24.85 10.60
CA VAL A 340 -26.68 -24.29 9.25
C VAL A 340 -26.94 -25.33 8.16
N ASN A 341 -26.41 -26.54 8.32
CA ASN A 341 -26.65 -27.65 7.39
C ASN A 341 -28.13 -28.04 7.29
N SER A 342 -28.86 -28.01 8.41
CA SER A 342 -30.29 -28.27 8.44
C SER A 342 -31.08 -27.18 7.71
N ALA A 343 -30.70 -25.91 7.88
CA ALA A 343 -31.31 -24.78 7.19
C ALA A 343 -31.09 -24.84 5.68
N LEU A 344 -29.89 -25.25 5.25
CA LEU A 344 -29.55 -25.46 3.83
C LEU A 344 -30.38 -26.59 3.20
N LYS A 345 -30.63 -27.68 3.94
CA LYS A 345 -31.54 -28.76 3.49
C LYS A 345 -32.98 -28.26 3.35
N LEU A 346 -33.47 -27.48 4.31
CA LEU A 346 -34.82 -26.93 4.29
C LEU A 346 -35.04 -25.92 3.15
N THR A 347 -34.06 -25.06 2.84
CA THR A 347 -34.16 -24.11 1.73
C THR A 347 -34.16 -24.81 0.36
N ARG A 348 -33.35 -25.87 0.19
CA ARG A 348 -33.38 -26.72 -1.02
C ARG A 348 -34.72 -27.43 -1.20
N ALA A 349 -35.32 -27.95 -0.13
CA ALA A 349 -36.61 -28.63 -0.19
C ALA A 349 -37.80 -27.70 -0.53
N ARG A 350 -37.72 -26.41 -0.18
CA ARG A 350 -38.73 -25.41 -0.57
C ARG A 350 -38.74 -25.15 -2.09
N LEU A 351 -37.58 -25.23 -2.73
CA LEU A 351 -37.44 -25.02 -4.18
C LEU A 351 -38.10 -26.16 -4.98
N THR A 352 -37.89 -27.41 -4.56
CA THR A 352 -38.46 -28.59 -5.25
C THR A 352 -39.99 -28.66 -5.17
N ARG A 353 -40.59 -28.26 -4.03
CA ARG A 353 -42.05 -28.23 -3.87
C ARG A 353 -42.77 -27.24 -4.79
N ARG A 354 -42.14 -26.12 -5.16
CA ARG A 354 -42.74 -25.14 -6.08
C ARG A 354 -42.82 -25.63 -7.52
N TYR A 355 -41.92 -26.53 -7.94
CA TYR A 355 -41.94 -27.11 -9.29
C TYR A 355 -42.91 -28.31 -9.42
N ALA A 356 -43.21 -29.02 -8.33
CA ALA A 356 -44.12 -30.17 -8.35
C ALA A 356 -45.61 -29.79 -8.54
N LEU A 357 -46.02 -28.59 -8.09
CA LEU A 357 -47.42 -28.13 -8.17
C LEU A 357 -47.87 -27.67 -9.57
N LEU A 358 -46.95 -27.46 -10.51
CA LEU A 358 -47.27 -27.04 -11.88
C LEU A 358 -47.62 -28.20 -12.83
N ILE A 359 -47.40 -29.46 -12.41
CA ILE A 359 -47.51 -30.64 -13.30
C ILE A 359 -48.84 -31.41 -13.09
N SER A 360 -49.58 -31.18 -12.00
CA SER A 360 -50.75 -31.99 -11.64
C SER A 360 -52.09 -31.58 -12.29
N THR A 361 -52.17 -30.43 -12.96
CA THR A 361 -53.43 -29.89 -13.51
C THR A 361 -53.80 -30.39 -14.91
N TRP A 362 -52.88 -31.03 -15.63
CA TRP A 362 -53.11 -31.50 -17.01
C TRP A 362 -53.72 -32.90 -17.14
N ILE A 363 -53.68 -33.72 -16.07
CA ILE A 363 -54.02 -35.15 -16.15
C ILE A 363 -55.53 -35.42 -15.90
N ALA A 364 -56.24 -34.50 -15.24
CA ALA A 364 -57.64 -34.71 -14.85
C ALA A 364 -58.66 -34.51 -16.01
N GLY A 365 -58.34 -33.72 -17.03
CA GLY A 365 -59.27 -33.42 -18.13
C GLY A 365 -59.42 -34.54 -19.17
N PHE A 366 -58.42 -35.42 -19.30
CA PHE A 366 -58.40 -36.45 -20.33
C PHE A 366 -59.29 -37.66 -20.00
N LEU A 367 -59.58 -37.88 -18.72
CA LEU A 367 -60.31 -39.08 -18.25
C LEU A 367 -61.84 -38.99 -18.35
N ILE A 368 -62.42 -37.79 -18.53
CA ILE A 368 -63.89 -37.60 -18.57
C ILE A 368 -64.46 -37.83 -19.99
N LEU A 369 -63.64 -37.68 -21.03
CA LEU A 369 -64.06 -37.73 -22.43
C LEU A 369 -64.20 -39.16 -22.98
N VAL A 370 -63.55 -40.13 -22.34
CA VAL A 370 -63.53 -41.54 -22.78
C VAL A 370 -64.75 -42.33 -22.27
N GLY A 371 -65.40 -41.87 -21.20
CA GLY A 371 -66.51 -42.60 -20.55
C GLY A 371 -67.87 -42.52 -21.25
N THR A 372 -68.12 -41.49 -22.05
CA THR A 372 -69.45 -41.23 -22.65
C THR A 372 -69.68 -42.00 -23.97
N LEU A 373 -68.61 -42.38 -24.67
CA LEU A 373 -68.68 -43.08 -25.95
C LEU A 373 -69.05 -44.57 -25.83
N PHE A 374 -68.91 -45.16 -24.63
CA PHE A 374 -69.03 -46.61 -24.46
C PHE A 374 -70.46 -47.10 -24.16
N TYR A 375 -71.38 -46.23 -23.73
CA TYR A 375 -72.69 -46.64 -23.22
C TYR A 375 -73.78 -46.80 -24.30
N GLY A 376 -73.62 -46.20 -25.48
CA GLY A 376 -74.65 -46.16 -26.52
C GLY A 376 -74.75 -47.41 -27.42
N TYR A 377 -73.78 -48.32 -27.35
CA TYR A 377 -73.63 -49.39 -28.36
C TYR A 377 -74.31 -50.72 -27.97
N ARG A 378 -74.96 -50.80 -26.79
CA ARG A 378 -75.24 -52.11 -26.14
C ARG A 378 -76.69 -52.58 -26.05
N THR A 379 -77.64 -51.99 -26.77
CA THR A 379 -79.04 -52.49 -26.76
C THR A 379 -79.45 -52.89 -28.18
N GLN A 380 -79.20 -54.13 -28.62
CA GLN A 380 -80.11 -55.30 -28.48
C GLN A 380 -81.48 -55.08 -29.15
N GLU A 381 -82.13 -56.04 -29.82
CA GLU A 381 -81.83 -57.41 -30.23
C GLU A 381 -83.12 -57.85 -30.93
N LEU A 382 -83.21 -57.85 -32.27
CA LEU A 382 -84.43 -58.36 -32.92
C LEU A 382 -84.25 -58.96 -34.33
N LYS A 383 -83.04 -59.27 -34.80
CA LYS A 383 -82.86 -59.91 -36.13
C LYS A 383 -81.95 -61.13 -36.09
N SER A 384 -82.28 -62.07 -35.20
CA SER A 384 -81.46 -63.21 -34.80
C SER A 384 -81.34 -64.37 -35.79
N GLU A 385 -81.99 -64.33 -36.96
CA GLU A 385 -81.90 -65.43 -37.93
C GLU A 385 -80.98 -65.16 -39.14
N ALA A 386 -80.70 -63.90 -39.48
CA ALA A 386 -79.63 -63.57 -40.43
C ALA A 386 -78.22 -63.62 -39.81
N ARG A 387 -78.15 -63.68 -38.47
CA ARG A 387 -76.89 -63.63 -37.71
C ARG A 387 -76.03 -64.89 -37.84
N ARG A 388 -76.59 -66.06 -38.18
CA ARG A 388 -75.79 -67.30 -38.24
C ARG A 388 -74.83 -67.35 -39.44
N ASN A 389 -75.26 -66.87 -40.61
CA ASN A 389 -74.39 -66.81 -41.81
C ASN A 389 -73.40 -65.64 -41.74
N PHE A 390 -73.83 -64.51 -41.18
CA PHE A 390 -72.92 -63.41 -40.88
C PHE A 390 -71.90 -63.75 -39.78
N GLN A 391 -72.25 -64.54 -38.75
CA GLN A 391 -71.33 -65.01 -37.71
C GLN A 391 -70.17 -65.85 -38.27
N GLU A 392 -70.41 -66.66 -39.30
CA GLU A 392 -69.37 -67.47 -39.91
C GLU A 392 -68.37 -66.62 -40.73
N ILE A 393 -68.88 -65.63 -41.49
CA ILE A 393 -68.05 -64.64 -42.20
C ILE A 393 -67.31 -63.74 -41.21
N GLN A 394 -67.95 -63.41 -40.08
CA GLN A 394 -67.39 -62.60 -39.00
C GLN A 394 -66.29 -63.36 -38.23
N SER A 395 -66.43 -64.69 -38.03
CA SER A 395 -65.36 -65.51 -37.44
C SER A 395 -64.11 -65.59 -38.32
N LEU A 396 -64.29 -65.58 -39.65
CA LEU A 396 -63.18 -65.53 -40.60
C LEU A 396 -62.52 -64.13 -40.63
N LEU A 397 -63.31 -63.07 -40.41
CA LEU A 397 -62.82 -61.70 -40.23
C LEU A 397 -62.06 -61.50 -38.91
N GLU A 398 -62.49 -62.15 -37.83
CA GLU A 398 -61.77 -62.18 -36.54
C GLU A 398 -60.44 -62.94 -36.66
N ALA A 399 -60.39 -63.99 -37.47
CA ALA A 399 -59.16 -64.71 -37.80
C ALA A 399 -58.25 -63.97 -38.82
N TRP A 400 -58.70 -62.83 -39.38
CA TRP A 400 -58.06 -62.06 -40.45
C TRP A 400 -57.80 -62.85 -41.75
N ASP A 401 -58.66 -63.82 -42.06
CA ASP A 401 -58.60 -64.63 -43.29
C ASP A 401 -59.37 -63.97 -44.44
N THR A 402 -58.86 -62.82 -44.89
CA THR A 402 -59.56 -61.92 -45.83
C THR A 402 -59.77 -62.48 -47.24
N GLU A 403 -59.08 -63.55 -47.63
CA GLU A 403 -59.28 -64.20 -48.93
C GLU A 403 -60.46 -65.18 -48.93
N THR A 404 -60.65 -65.93 -47.85
CA THR A 404 -61.77 -66.88 -47.72
C THR A 404 -63.06 -66.15 -47.38
N ALA A 405 -63.01 -65.13 -46.51
CA ALA A 405 -64.16 -64.28 -46.17
C ALA A 405 -64.73 -63.56 -47.41
N ALA A 406 -63.88 -63.00 -48.28
CA ALA A 406 -64.33 -62.32 -49.50
C ALA A 406 -64.94 -63.26 -50.54
N ARG A 407 -64.45 -64.50 -50.66
CA ARG A 407 -65.03 -65.51 -51.55
C ARG A 407 -66.42 -65.95 -51.07
N LYS A 408 -66.60 -66.10 -49.76
CA LYS A 408 -67.87 -66.48 -49.12
C LYS A 408 -68.92 -65.36 -49.17
N LEU A 409 -68.48 -64.10 -49.02
CA LEU A 409 -69.33 -62.91 -49.21
C LEU A 409 -69.81 -62.77 -50.67
N ALA A 410 -68.96 -63.10 -51.66
CA ALA A 410 -69.30 -63.00 -53.07
C ALA A 410 -70.29 -64.07 -53.55
N SER A 411 -70.31 -65.27 -52.93
CA SER A 411 -71.23 -66.34 -53.29
C SER A 411 -72.68 -66.11 -52.81
N ASP A 412 -72.88 -65.33 -51.73
CA ASP A 412 -74.21 -65.05 -51.16
C ASP A 412 -74.98 -63.93 -51.85
N ASN A 413 -74.35 -63.19 -52.77
CA ASN A 413 -74.95 -62.06 -53.50
C ASN A 413 -76.20 -62.43 -54.33
N ASN A 414 -76.38 -63.71 -54.67
CA ASN A 414 -77.47 -64.13 -55.57
C ASN A 414 -78.81 -64.44 -54.87
N SER A 415 -78.89 -64.40 -53.53
CA SER A 415 -80.11 -64.86 -52.82
C SER A 415 -80.77 -63.86 -51.85
N MET A 416 -80.19 -62.68 -51.60
CA MET A 416 -80.70 -61.71 -50.60
C MET A 416 -81.19 -60.36 -51.14
N LEU A 417 -81.18 -60.14 -52.46
CA LEU A 417 -81.59 -58.88 -53.08
C LEU A 417 -83.08 -58.88 -53.47
N SER A 418 -83.99 -59.05 -52.50
CA SER A 418 -85.36 -58.53 -52.65
C SER A 418 -85.93 -58.12 -51.28
N GLU A 419 -86.27 -56.83 -51.18
CA GLU A 419 -87.05 -56.19 -50.10
C GLU A 419 -86.39 -55.99 -48.72
N LYS A 420 -85.62 -54.88 -48.67
CA LYS A 420 -85.32 -53.96 -47.57
C LYS A 420 -85.60 -54.43 -46.12
N SER A 421 -84.48 -54.65 -45.42
CA SER A 421 -84.21 -53.81 -44.25
C SER A 421 -82.88 -53.08 -44.46
N LEU A 422 -82.85 -51.76 -44.20
CA LEU A 422 -81.68 -50.88 -44.40
C LEU A 422 -80.42 -51.46 -43.70
N GLU A 423 -80.62 -52.04 -42.52
CA GLU A 423 -79.58 -52.63 -41.67
C GLU A 423 -78.77 -53.79 -42.30
N PHE A 424 -79.35 -54.62 -43.19
CA PHE A 424 -78.60 -55.74 -43.79
C PHE A 424 -77.79 -55.35 -45.02
N VAL A 425 -78.27 -54.38 -45.79
CA VAL A 425 -77.51 -53.79 -46.90
C VAL A 425 -76.35 -52.98 -46.32
N GLU A 426 -76.60 -52.21 -45.24
CA GLU A 426 -75.54 -51.53 -44.49
C GLU A 426 -74.52 -52.55 -43.94
N ALA A 427 -74.95 -53.61 -43.24
CA ALA A 427 -74.03 -54.64 -42.71
C ALA A 427 -73.20 -55.35 -43.80
N HIS A 428 -73.79 -55.67 -44.95
CA HIS A 428 -73.05 -56.28 -46.06
C HIS A 428 -72.02 -55.32 -46.67
N THR A 429 -72.38 -54.04 -46.81
CA THR A 429 -71.43 -53.00 -47.26
C THR A 429 -70.36 -52.67 -46.22
N GLU A 430 -70.70 -52.74 -44.93
CA GLU A 430 -69.80 -52.51 -43.81
C GLU A 430 -68.78 -53.64 -43.69
N ILE A 431 -69.21 -54.90 -43.85
CA ILE A 431 -68.30 -56.05 -43.93
C ILE A 431 -67.39 -55.97 -45.17
N LYS A 432 -67.90 -55.55 -46.32
CA LYS A 432 -67.07 -55.35 -47.51
C LYS A 432 -66.03 -54.23 -47.29
N LYS A 433 -66.42 -53.13 -46.64
CA LYS A 433 -65.51 -52.04 -46.24
C LYS A 433 -64.47 -52.54 -45.24
N GLU A 434 -64.86 -53.38 -44.27
CA GLU A 434 -63.95 -53.91 -43.26
C GLU A 434 -62.97 -54.95 -43.86
N ILE A 435 -63.43 -55.83 -44.77
CA ILE A 435 -62.54 -56.73 -45.55
C ILE A 435 -61.53 -55.90 -46.35
N GLN A 436 -61.97 -54.81 -46.97
CA GLN A 436 -61.10 -53.95 -47.77
C GLN A 436 -60.09 -53.20 -46.88
N LYS A 437 -60.52 -52.68 -45.73
CA LYS A 437 -59.66 -52.04 -44.73
C LYS A 437 -58.64 -53.02 -44.14
N GLN A 438 -59.05 -54.26 -43.84
CA GLN A 438 -58.14 -55.31 -43.39
C GLN A 438 -57.14 -55.68 -44.49
N ARG A 439 -57.56 -55.81 -45.75
CA ARG A 439 -56.63 -56.05 -46.88
C ARG A 439 -55.61 -54.94 -47.04
N GLU A 440 -56.06 -53.69 -47.01
CA GLU A 440 -55.18 -52.52 -47.09
C GLU A 440 -54.17 -52.56 -45.94
N SER A 441 -54.61 -52.82 -44.70
CA SER A 441 -53.70 -52.95 -43.56
C SER A 441 -52.72 -54.13 -43.64
N ILE A 442 -53.13 -55.29 -44.17
CA ILE A 442 -52.22 -56.43 -44.39
C ILE A 442 -51.18 -56.08 -45.47
N THR A 443 -51.59 -55.38 -46.54
CA THR A 443 -50.66 -54.98 -47.61
C THR A 443 -49.65 -53.95 -47.13
N THR A 444 -50.06 -52.95 -46.34
CA THR A 444 -49.13 -51.97 -45.76
C THR A 444 -48.15 -52.65 -44.81
N LEU A 445 -48.63 -53.58 -43.96
CA LEU A 445 -47.77 -54.33 -43.06
C LEU A 445 -46.81 -55.27 -43.78
N ARG A 446 -47.19 -55.85 -44.92
CA ARG A 446 -46.28 -56.64 -45.76
C ARG A 446 -45.17 -55.78 -46.35
N THR A 447 -45.49 -54.58 -46.83
CA THR A 447 -44.48 -53.65 -47.34
C THR A 447 -43.52 -53.20 -46.23
N GLU A 448 -44.03 -52.89 -45.04
CA GLU A 448 -43.21 -52.52 -43.88
C GLU A 448 -42.32 -53.69 -43.40
N ALA A 449 -42.85 -54.92 -43.35
CA ALA A 449 -42.10 -56.11 -43.01
C ALA A 449 -40.90 -56.33 -43.97
N SER A 450 -41.14 -56.14 -45.28
CA SER A 450 -40.10 -56.28 -46.30
C SER A 450 -39.02 -55.19 -46.19
N TYR A 451 -39.41 -53.95 -45.89
CA TYR A 451 -38.48 -52.85 -45.64
C TYR A 451 -37.60 -53.12 -44.41
N LEU A 452 -38.20 -53.55 -43.29
CA LEU A 452 -37.46 -53.85 -42.06
C LEU A 452 -36.49 -55.01 -42.24
N GLN A 453 -36.89 -56.05 -42.97
CA GLN A 453 -36.02 -57.19 -43.27
C GLN A 453 -34.84 -56.78 -44.17
N GLN A 454 -35.08 -55.93 -45.17
CA GLN A 454 -34.04 -55.42 -46.06
C GLN A 454 -33.09 -54.45 -45.35
N ALA A 455 -33.61 -53.61 -44.45
CA ALA A 455 -32.81 -52.73 -43.60
C ALA A 455 -31.95 -53.52 -42.61
N PHE A 456 -32.46 -54.63 -42.08
CA PHE A 456 -31.70 -55.51 -41.19
C PHE A 456 -30.58 -56.25 -41.94
N GLN A 457 -30.83 -56.72 -43.15
CA GLN A 457 -29.82 -57.38 -44.00
C GLN A 457 -28.72 -56.43 -44.48
N SER A 458 -29.04 -55.15 -44.71
CA SER A 458 -28.05 -54.14 -45.12
C SER A 458 -27.21 -53.59 -43.96
N GLY A 459 -27.57 -53.92 -42.72
CA GLY A 459 -26.87 -53.50 -41.51
C GLY A 459 -27.42 -52.19 -40.93
N ILE A 460 -27.71 -52.21 -39.63
CA ILE A 460 -28.16 -51.01 -38.90
C ILE A 460 -26.92 -50.20 -38.49
N THR A 461 -26.88 -48.96 -38.95
CA THR A 461 -25.80 -47.98 -38.75
C THR A 461 -26.35 -46.69 -38.14
N LEU A 462 -25.48 -45.80 -37.69
CA LEU A 462 -25.86 -44.56 -37.01
C LEU A 462 -26.68 -43.58 -37.90
N SER A 463 -26.69 -43.76 -39.22
CA SER A 463 -27.47 -42.93 -40.15
C SER A 463 -28.88 -43.46 -40.40
N ASN A 464 -29.10 -44.78 -40.37
CA ASN A 464 -30.40 -45.40 -40.68
C ASN A 464 -31.15 -45.92 -39.43
N TYR A 465 -30.49 -46.02 -38.27
CA TYR A 465 -31.11 -46.64 -37.09
C TYR A 465 -32.34 -45.88 -36.56
N ALA A 466 -32.39 -44.56 -36.68
CA ALA A 466 -33.50 -43.76 -36.16
C ALA A 466 -34.81 -44.08 -36.89
N GLU A 467 -34.75 -44.11 -38.23
CA GLU A 467 -35.88 -44.50 -39.08
C GLU A 467 -36.29 -45.96 -38.83
N VAL A 468 -35.32 -46.88 -38.80
CA VAL A 468 -35.58 -48.31 -38.55
C VAL A 468 -36.21 -48.55 -37.18
N ASN A 469 -35.80 -47.81 -36.14
CA ASN A 469 -36.36 -47.93 -34.78
C ASN A 469 -37.83 -47.45 -34.71
N ILE A 470 -38.16 -46.36 -35.41
CA ILE A 470 -39.54 -45.84 -35.50
C ILE A 470 -40.42 -46.86 -36.23
N HIS A 471 -39.99 -47.31 -37.41
CA HIS A 471 -40.73 -48.28 -38.21
C HIS A 471 -40.88 -49.64 -37.50
N ALA A 472 -39.84 -50.14 -36.83
CA ALA A 472 -39.90 -51.40 -36.09
C ALA A 472 -40.86 -51.34 -34.90
N LYS A 473 -40.90 -50.24 -34.14
CA LYS A 473 -41.85 -50.04 -33.04
C LYS A 473 -43.30 -49.99 -33.54
N ALA A 474 -43.55 -49.23 -34.60
CA ALA A 474 -44.87 -49.13 -35.22
C ALA A 474 -45.34 -50.49 -35.76
N TYR A 475 -44.46 -51.23 -36.43
CA TYR A 475 -44.74 -52.56 -36.97
C TYR A 475 -45.06 -53.59 -35.88
N ILE A 476 -44.31 -53.61 -34.78
CA ILE A 476 -44.59 -54.52 -33.65
C ILE A 476 -45.92 -54.20 -32.99
N GLN A 477 -46.24 -52.92 -32.76
CA GLN A 477 -47.55 -52.52 -32.24
C GLN A 477 -48.67 -52.92 -33.20
N ALA A 478 -48.49 -52.75 -34.51
CA ALA A 478 -49.49 -53.10 -35.50
C ALA A 478 -49.69 -54.63 -35.62
N ILE A 479 -48.63 -55.45 -35.54
CA ILE A 479 -48.76 -56.92 -35.52
C ILE A 479 -49.61 -57.39 -34.35
N THR A 480 -49.52 -56.76 -33.17
CA THR A 480 -50.33 -57.16 -32.01
C THR A 480 -51.84 -56.93 -32.19
N GLN A 481 -52.25 -56.14 -33.19
CA GLN A 481 -53.65 -55.83 -33.50
C GLN A 481 -54.23 -56.68 -34.65
N VAL A 482 -53.42 -57.56 -35.24
CA VAL A 482 -53.77 -58.39 -36.40
C VAL A 482 -54.13 -59.82 -35.97
N GLY A 483 -55.08 -60.46 -36.66
CA GLY A 483 -55.51 -61.83 -36.36
C GLY A 483 -54.45 -62.91 -36.62
N PRO A 484 -54.63 -64.12 -36.07
CA PRO A 484 -53.60 -65.17 -36.00
C PRO A 484 -53.05 -65.60 -37.36
N LYS A 485 -53.89 -65.66 -38.39
CA LYS A 485 -53.49 -66.12 -39.74
C LYS A 485 -52.64 -65.08 -40.48
N ALA A 486 -53.03 -63.81 -40.40
CA ALA A 486 -52.26 -62.71 -40.99
C ALA A 486 -50.94 -62.46 -40.22
N ALA A 487 -50.92 -62.69 -38.90
CA ALA A 487 -49.69 -62.67 -38.11
C ALA A 487 -48.72 -63.79 -38.52
N GLU A 488 -49.21 -65.00 -38.81
CA GLU A 488 -48.39 -66.13 -39.29
C GLU A 488 -47.76 -65.87 -40.67
N ASP A 489 -48.52 -65.26 -41.59
CA ASP A 489 -48.00 -64.89 -42.91
C ASP A 489 -47.02 -63.72 -42.87
N LEU A 490 -47.22 -62.74 -41.97
CA LEU A 490 -46.26 -61.66 -41.74
C LEU A 490 -44.97 -62.16 -41.06
N LYS A 491 -45.08 -63.15 -40.16
CA LYS A 491 -43.93 -63.80 -39.50
C LYS A 491 -43.04 -64.57 -40.48
N LYS A 492 -43.57 -65.06 -41.61
CA LYS A 492 -42.73 -65.66 -42.67
C LYS A 492 -41.85 -64.64 -43.39
N LEU A 493 -42.28 -63.37 -43.45
CA LEU A 493 -41.56 -62.29 -44.14
C LEU A 493 -40.56 -61.57 -43.22
N CYS A 494 -40.91 -61.37 -41.94
CA CYS A 494 -40.00 -60.86 -40.92
C CYS A 494 -40.00 -61.83 -39.71
N PRO A 495 -39.04 -62.78 -39.66
CA PRO A 495 -39.09 -63.89 -38.71
C PRO A 495 -38.91 -63.49 -37.23
N ASP A 496 -38.15 -62.42 -36.94
CA ASP A 496 -37.94 -61.93 -35.57
C ASP A 496 -37.84 -60.39 -35.51
N PRO A 497 -38.97 -59.66 -35.47
CA PRO A 497 -38.97 -58.20 -35.36
C PRO A 497 -38.39 -57.70 -34.02
N ALA A 498 -38.43 -58.53 -32.97
CA ALA A 498 -37.85 -58.22 -31.66
C ALA A 498 -36.30 -58.15 -31.70
N LEU A 499 -35.65 -58.95 -32.56
CA LEU A 499 -34.19 -58.90 -32.73
C LEU A 499 -33.74 -57.59 -33.38
N ILE A 500 -34.54 -57.04 -34.31
CA ILE A 500 -34.28 -55.73 -34.94
C ILE A 500 -34.31 -54.63 -33.86
N LEU A 501 -35.30 -54.61 -32.98
CA LEU A 501 -35.31 -53.65 -31.86
C LEU A 501 -34.14 -53.84 -30.89
N SER A 502 -33.74 -55.08 -30.60
CA SER A 502 -32.59 -55.33 -29.71
C SER A 502 -31.27 -54.81 -30.28
N SER A 503 -31.08 -54.92 -31.61
CA SER A 503 -29.89 -54.38 -32.29
C SER A 503 -29.91 -52.85 -32.34
N CYS A 504 -31.07 -52.23 -32.54
CA CYS A 504 -31.24 -50.78 -32.36
C CYS A 504 -30.93 -50.34 -30.92
N GLN A 505 -31.37 -51.08 -29.90
CA GLN A 505 -31.08 -50.79 -28.49
C GLN A 505 -29.57 -50.87 -28.20
N LYS A 506 -28.89 -51.89 -28.72
CA LYS A 506 -27.44 -52.01 -28.56
C LYS A 506 -26.68 -50.80 -29.13
N ILE A 507 -27.04 -50.33 -30.33
CA ILE A 507 -26.45 -49.12 -30.93
C ILE A 507 -26.76 -47.88 -30.10
N THR A 508 -27.95 -47.78 -29.49
CA THR A 508 -28.26 -46.65 -28.58
C THR A 508 -27.43 -46.67 -27.29
N GLU A 509 -27.09 -47.83 -26.75
CA GLU A 509 -26.23 -47.95 -25.57
C GLU A 509 -24.76 -47.64 -25.91
N GLU A 510 -24.26 -48.16 -27.03
CA GLU A 510 -22.91 -47.86 -27.52
C GLU A 510 -22.73 -46.36 -27.81
N SER A 511 -23.70 -45.70 -28.44
CA SER A 511 -23.65 -44.26 -28.69
C SER A 511 -23.78 -43.42 -27.40
N ARG A 512 -24.57 -43.87 -26.41
CA ARG A 512 -24.62 -43.23 -25.08
C ARG A 512 -23.28 -43.30 -24.34
N THR A 513 -22.60 -44.44 -24.39
CA THR A 513 -21.28 -44.60 -23.77
C THR A 513 -20.21 -43.76 -24.49
N GLN A 514 -20.25 -43.67 -25.83
CA GLN A 514 -19.41 -42.76 -26.60
C GLN A 514 -19.66 -41.28 -26.23
N LEU A 515 -20.93 -40.87 -26.12
CA LEU A 515 -21.30 -39.52 -25.70
C LEU A 515 -20.78 -39.20 -24.29
N PHE A 516 -20.90 -40.14 -23.36
CA PHE A 516 -20.39 -40.00 -21.99
C PHE A 516 -18.86 -39.81 -21.96
N ASN A 517 -18.12 -40.62 -22.71
CA ASN A 517 -16.66 -40.53 -22.79
C ASN A 517 -16.19 -39.20 -23.41
N LEU A 518 -16.86 -38.74 -24.47
CA LEU A 518 -16.56 -37.44 -25.09
C LEU A 518 -16.87 -36.26 -24.15
N ARG A 519 -17.94 -36.34 -23.35
CA ARG A 519 -18.25 -35.34 -22.30
C ARG A 519 -17.15 -35.29 -21.22
N ILE A 520 -16.58 -36.42 -20.82
CA ILE A 520 -15.44 -36.46 -19.88
C ILE A 520 -14.21 -35.83 -20.51
N GLN A 521 -13.91 -36.15 -21.78
CA GLN A 521 -12.77 -35.57 -22.49
C GLN A 521 -12.90 -34.05 -22.62
N LEU A 522 -14.09 -33.55 -22.93
CA LEU A 522 -14.41 -32.13 -22.99
C LEU A 522 -14.23 -31.45 -21.62
N LYS A 523 -14.71 -32.07 -20.54
CA LYS A 523 -14.50 -31.56 -19.17
C LYS A 523 -13.03 -31.54 -18.79
N LYS A 524 -12.25 -32.54 -19.21
CA LYS A 524 -10.80 -32.60 -18.96
C LYS A 524 -10.06 -31.49 -19.72
N SER A 525 -10.37 -31.27 -21.00
CA SER A 525 -9.77 -30.18 -21.79
C SER A 525 -10.15 -28.80 -21.27
N LEU A 526 -11.34 -28.64 -20.70
CA LEU A 526 -11.81 -27.38 -20.10
C LEU A 526 -11.36 -27.18 -18.64
N GLY A 527 -10.86 -28.23 -17.99
CA GLY A 527 -10.88 -28.36 -16.53
C GLY A 527 -9.55 -28.67 -15.87
N SER A 528 -8.39 -28.44 -16.49
CA SER A 528 -7.14 -28.80 -15.79
C SER A 528 -5.88 -27.98 -16.01
N ASN A 529 -5.83 -26.98 -16.89
CA ASN A 529 -4.74 -25.99 -16.89
C ASN A 529 -5.16 -24.76 -17.69
N GLU A 530 -4.74 -23.56 -17.26
CA GLU A 530 -4.82 -22.31 -18.02
C GLU A 530 -3.82 -22.30 -19.21
N LYS A 531 -3.64 -23.44 -19.90
CA LYS A 531 -2.72 -23.56 -21.03
C LYS A 531 -3.47 -23.35 -22.34
N ILE A 532 -3.01 -22.35 -23.10
CA ILE A 532 -3.52 -21.93 -24.41
C ILE A 532 -3.58 -23.09 -25.43
N SER A 533 -2.78 -24.15 -25.25
CA SER A 533 -2.70 -25.32 -26.14
C SER A 533 -3.91 -26.28 -26.10
N ASP A 534 -4.77 -26.18 -25.09
CA ASP A 534 -5.83 -27.18 -24.86
C ASP A 534 -7.18 -26.82 -25.54
N LEU A 535 -7.28 -25.58 -26.03
CA LEU A 535 -8.43 -25.01 -26.74
C LEU A 535 -8.76 -25.69 -28.09
N PRO A 536 -7.79 -25.99 -28.98
CA PRO A 536 -8.07 -26.69 -30.24
C PRO A 536 -8.61 -28.11 -30.02
N ASN A 537 -8.16 -28.78 -28.96
CA ASN A 537 -8.61 -30.11 -28.60
C ASN A 537 -10.06 -30.11 -28.09
N ALA A 538 -10.44 -29.10 -27.31
CA ALA A 538 -11.82 -28.90 -26.87
C ALA A 538 -12.76 -28.67 -28.08
N LEU A 539 -12.34 -27.85 -29.05
CA LEU A 539 -13.12 -27.53 -30.24
C LEU A 539 -13.34 -28.76 -31.14
N ASN A 540 -12.29 -29.56 -31.37
CA ASN A 540 -12.40 -30.85 -32.07
C ASN A 540 -13.33 -31.84 -31.33
N THR A 541 -13.32 -31.83 -30.00
CA THR A 541 -14.22 -32.69 -29.19
C THR A 541 -15.68 -32.25 -29.35
N ILE A 542 -15.97 -30.95 -29.43
CA ILE A 542 -17.32 -30.41 -29.69
C ILE A 542 -17.83 -30.81 -31.09
N GLU A 543 -16.97 -30.73 -32.11
CA GLU A 543 -17.33 -31.13 -33.48
C GLU A 543 -17.73 -32.61 -33.59
N LYS A 544 -17.18 -33.48 -32.72
CA LYS A 544 -17.55 -34.91 -32.64
C LYS A 544 -18.85 -35.16 -31.88
N ILE A 545 -19.17 -34.35 -30.86
CA ILE A 545 -20.38 -34.55 -30.04
C ILE A 545 -21.65 -34.09 -30.77
N ARG A 546 -21.60 -32.98 -31.51
CA ARG A 546 -22.76 -32.39 -32.21
C ARG A 546 -23.51 -33.37 -33.15
N PRO A 547 -22.84 -34.12 -34.05
CA PRO A 547 -23.54 -35.09 -34.92
C PRO A 547 -24.11 -36.28 -34.14
N LEU A 548 -23.47 -36.71 -33.05
CA LEU A 548 -23.96 -37.79 -32.19
C LEU A 548 -25.27 -37.40 -31.49
N ILE A 549 -25.35 -36.19 -30.92
CA ILE A 549 -26.58 -35.71 -30.28
C ILE A 549 -27.72 -35.56 -31.28
N LEU A 550 -27.45 -35.02 -32.49
CA LEU A 550 -28.45 -34.91 -33.54
C LEU A 550 -29.05 -36.26 -33.91
N SER A 551 -28.20 -37.29 -34.10
CA SER A 551 -28.67 -38.64 -34.43
C SER A 551 -29.54 -39.25 -33.31
N LEU A 552 -29.15 -39.07 -32.04
CA LEU A 552 -29.86 -39.59 -30.86
C LEU A 552 -31.20 -38.87 -30.62
N SER A 553 -31.25 -37.57 -30.94
CA SER A 553 -32.47 -36.77 -30.89
C SER A 553 -33.51 -37.27 -31.88
N VAL A 554 -33.10 -37.51 -33.14
CA VAL A 554 -33.98 -38.05 -34.20
C VAL A 554 -34.49 -39.45 -33.84
N ALA A 555 -33.70 -40.26 -33.14
CA ALA A 555 -34.11 -41.58 -32.65
C ALA A 555 -35.07 -41.57 -31.44
N GLY A 556 -35.45 -40.38 -30.92
CA GLY A 556 -36.40 -40.22 -29.83
C GLY A 556 -35.85 -40.59 -28.45
N VAL A 557 -34.53 -40.52 -28.26
CA VAL A 557 -33.88 -40.80 -26.97
C VAL A 557 -34.08 -39.63 -26.02
N LYS A 558 -34.67 -39.91 -24.85
CA LYS A 558 -34.83 -38.93 -23.75
C LYS A 558 -33.47 -38.75 -23.03
N ASP A 559 -33.26 -37.58 -22.41
CA ASP A 559 -32.07 -37.20 -21.61
C ASP A 559 -30.86 -36.62 -22.39
N LEU A 560 -31.08 -35.83 -23.45
CA LEU A 560 -30.00 -35.18 -24.23
C LEU A 560 -29.76 -33.70 -23.86
N ASP A 561 -30.68 -33.06 -23.13
CA ASP A 561 -30.65 -31.62 -22.83
C ASP A 561 -29.43 -31.21 -21.99
N GLU A 562 -28.99 -32.08 -21.08
CA GLU A 562 -27.80 -31.84 -20.26
C GLU A 562 -26.52 -31.80 -21.12
N ALA A 563 -26.42 -32.69 -22.11
CA ALA A 563 -25.28 -32.72 -23.03
C ALA A 563 -25.26 -31.48 -23.94
N ASN A 564 -26.42 -31.04 -24.43
CA ASN A 564 -26.54 -29.79 -25.20
C ASN A 564 -26.14 -28.57 -24.37
N ALA A 565 -26.65 -28.46 -23.13
CA ALA A 565 -26.32 -27.35 -22.24
C ALA A 565 -24.82 -27.30 -21.87
N GLU A 566 -24.16 -28.45 -21.74
CA GLU A 566 -22.71 -28.49 -21.52
C GLU A 566 -21.91 -28.00 -22.73
N ILE A 567 -22.34 -28.31 -23.95
CA ILE A 567 -21.71 -27.85 -25.19
C ILE A 567 -21.89 -26.35 -25.38
N ASP A 568 -23.09 -25.82 -25.11
CA ASP A 568 -23.35 -24.38 -25.25
C ASP A 568 -22.52 -23.56 -24.28
N ARG A 569 -22.40 -24.02 -23.02
CA ARG A 569 -21.48 -23.40 -22.04
C ARG A 569 -20.02 -23.48 -22.48
N ALA A 570 -19.61 -24.59 -23.07
CA ALA A 570 -18.25 -24.76 -23.59
C ALA A 570 -17.97 -23.81 -24.77
N ASN A 571 -18.91 -23.65 -25.70
CA ASN A 571 -18.77 -22.73 -26.85
C ASN A 571 -18.64 -21.27 -26.39
N ILE A 572 -19.52 -20.83 -25.48
CA ILE A 572 -19.46 -19.47 -24.93
C ILE A 572 -18.08 -19.21 -24.29
N ARG A 573 -17.54 -20.20 -23.56
CA ARG A 573 -16.21 -20.11 -22.97
C ARG A 573 -15.11 -20.03 -24.04
N ILE A 574 -15.13 -20.92 -25.03
CA ILE A 574 -14.13 -20.96 -26.10
C ILE A 574 -14.14 -19.67 -26.95
N GLU A 575 -15.32 -19.11 -27.26
CA GLU A 575 -15.42 -17.83 -27.98
C GLU A 575 -14.81 -16.68 -27.17
N SER A 576 -15.07 -16.62 -25.87
CA SER A 576 -14.45 -15.61 -24.99
C SER A 576 -12.92 -15.77 -24.90
N GLU A 577 -12.43 -17.01 -24.85
CA GLU A 577 -10.99 -17.31 -24.79
C GLU A 577 -10.30 -17.03 -26.15
N ASN A 578 -10.95 -17.31 -27.29
CA ASN A 578 -10.43 -16.98 -28.63
C ASN A 578 -10.30 -15.45 -28.84
N HIS A 579 -11.26 -14.67 -28.37
CA HIS A 579 -11.15 -13.21 -28.40
C HIS A 579 -9.97 -12.72 -27.55
N ALA A 580 -9.80 -13.27 -26.34
CA ALA A 580 -8.64 -12.95 -25.49
C ALA A 580 -7.31 -13.35 -26.15
N LEU A 581 -7.25 -14.48 -26.85
CA LEU A 581 -6.05 -14.94 -27.57
C LEU A 581 -5.66 -14.02 -28.73
N SER A 582 -6.62 -13.59 -29.55
CA SER A 582 -6.34 -12.64 -30.64
C SER A 582 -5.78 -11.30 -30.12
N GLN A 583 -6.25 -10.87 -28.94
CA GLN A 583 -5.76 -9.67 -28.27
C GLN A 583 -4.35 -9.87 -27.70
N LEU A 584 -4.06 -11.01 -27.06
CA LEU A 584 -2.71 -11.35 -26.61
C LEU A 584 -1.72 -11.46 -27.78
N GLN A 585 -2.14 -12.01 -28.92
CA GLN A 585 -1.33 -12.01 -30.14
C GLN A 585 -1.01 -10.59 -30.62
N SER A 586 -1.97 -9.67 -30.57
CA SER A 586 -1.72 -8.26 -30.94
C SER A 586 -0.66 -7.59 -30.04
N LEU A 587 -0.57 -7.98 -28.76
CA LEU A 587 0.49 -7.52 -27.85
C LEU A 587 1.86 -8.07 -28.23
N THR A 588 1.93 -9.34 -28.67
CA THR A 588 3.19 -9.94 -29.14
C THR A 588 3.74 -9.33 -30.43
N GLN A 589 2.86 -8.74 -31.25
CA GLN A 589 3.25 -8.09 -32.51
C GLN A 589 3.71 -6.64 -32.33
N ALA A 590 3.57 -6.06 -31.12
CA ALA A 590 3.96 -4.68 -30.87
C ALA A 590 5.47 -4.46 -31.01
N THR A 591 5.86 -3.48 -31.84
CA THR A 591 7.28 -3.18 -32.10
C THR A 591 7.85 -2.13 -31.18
N ASP A 592 7.01 -1.21 -30.70
CA ASP A 592 7.39 -0.06 -29.88
C ASP A 592 6.47 0.06 -28.67
N LEU A 593 6.94 0.74 -27.62
CA LEU A 593 6.15 1.01 -26.42
C LEU A 593 4.82 1.70 -26.74
N LYS A 594 4.80 2.64 -27.69
CA LYS A 594 3.58 3.35 -28.10
C LYS A 594 2.55 2.41 -28.72
N VAL A 595 3.00 1.48 -29.57
CA VAL A 595 2.14 0.47 -30.20
C VAL A 595 1.62 -0.48 -29.13
N TYR A 596 2.48 -0.91 -28.20
CA TYR A 596 2.11 -1.79 -27.09
C TYR A 596 1.04 -1.17 -26.18
N LEU A 597 1.23 0.07 -25.73
CA LEU A 597 0.25 0.78 -24.91
C LEU A 597 -1.08 1.00 -25.64
N SER A 598 -1.04 1.23 -26.96
CA SER A 598 -2.26 1.34 -27.76
C SER A 598 -3.02 0.02 -27.89
N ALA A 599 -2.31 -1.11 -27.99
CA ALA A 599 -2.89 -2.45 -28.02
C ALA A 599 -3.45 -2.87 -26.65
N LEU A 600 -2.81 -2.47 -25.55
CA LEU A 600 -3.41 -2.60 -24.21
C LEU A 600 -4.68 -1.75 -24.06
N GLY A 601 -4.68 -0.55 -24.64
CA GLY A 601 -5.86 0.33 -24.64
C GLY A 601 -7.05 -0.24 -25.41
N SER A 602 -6.80 -0.90 -26.55
CA SER A 602 -7.87 -1.60 -27.29
C SER A 602 -8.38 -2.85 -26.55
N MET A 603 -7.50 -3.55 -25.83
CA MET A 603 -7.87 -4.70 -24.98
C MET A 603 -8.86 -4.32 -23.87
N ILE A 604 -8.70 -3.14 -23.26
CA ILE A 604 -9.62 -2.64 -22.24
C ILE A 604 -10.98 -2.28 -22.83
N LYS A 605 -11.01 -1.60 -23.98
CA LYS A 605 -12.25 -1.16 -24.64
C LYS A 605 -13.15 -2.33 -25.08
N ASN A 606 -12.54 -3.44 -25.48
CA ASN A 606 -13.26 -4.58 -26.06
C ASN A 606 -13.70 -5.62 -25.03
N ASN A 607 -13.21 -5.56 -23.79
CA ASN A 607 -13.55 -6.50 -22.73
C ASN A 607 -14.47 -5.87 -21.68
N THR A 608 -15.33 -6.67 -21.06
CA THR A 608 -16.11 -6.19 -19.92
C THR A 608 -15.17 -5.76 -18.79
N THR A 609 -15.49 -4.66 -18.10
CA THR A 609 -14.70 -4.10 -16.98
C THR A 609 -14.45 -5.07 -15.83
N SER A 610 -15.19 -6.19 -15.79
CA SER A 610 -15.03 -7.25 -14.80
C SER A 610 -13.92 -8.27 -15.11
N SER A 611 -13.41 -8.34 -16.35
CA SER A 611 -12.45 -9.38 -16.73
C SER A 611 -11.07 -9.18 -16.06
N PRO A 612 -10.41 -10.25 -15.58
CA PRO A 612 -9.14 -10.14 -14.86
C PRO A 612 -8.01 -9.57 -15.73
N LEU A 613 -8.02 -9.88 -17.03
CA LEU A 613 -7.07 -9.33 -18.00
C LEU A 613 -7.30 -7.83 -18.24
N SER A 614 -8.56 -7.37 -18.33
CA SER A 614 -8.87 -5.95 -18.47
C SER A 614 -8.42 -5.16 -17.24
N LYS A 615 -8.65 -5.69 -16.02
CA LYS A 615 -8.13 -5.08 -14.77
C LYS A 615 -6.62 -4.96 -14.76
N ARG A 616 -5.90 -6.01 -15.18
CA ARG A 616 -4.42 -6.01 -15.28
C ARG A 616 -3.94 -4.99 -16.32
N ALA A 617 -4.55 -4.95 -17.51
CA ALA A 617 -4.23 -3.96 -18.54
C ALA A 617 -4.50 -2.52 -18.06
N GLN A 618 -5.61 -2.28 -17.37
CA GLN A 618 -5.96 -0.98 -16.79
C GLN A 618 -4.92 -0.55 -15.74
N ASN A 619 -4.43 -1.47 -14.91
CA ASN A 619 -3.38 -1.17 -13.94
C ASN A 619 -2.10 -0.67 -14.63
N ILE A 620 -1.67 -1.32 -15.72
CA ILE A 620 -0.50 -0.90 -16.49
C ILE A 620 -0.71 0.46 -17.16
N ILE A 621 -1.89 0.72 -17.73
CA ILE A 621 -2.19 2.02 -18.36
C ILE A 621 -2.22 3.15 -17.34
N ASN A 622 -2.82 2.94 -16.17
CA ASN A 622 -2.85 3.95 -15.11
C ASN A 622 -1.44 4.35 -14.66
N HIS A 623 -0.48 3.42 -14.73
CA HIS A 623 0.92 3.62 -14.37
C HIS A 623 1.83 3.99 -15.56
N SER A 624 1.29 4.13 -16.78
CA SER A 624 2.08 4.47 -17.97
C SER A 624 2.88 5.77 -17.86
N PRO A 625 2.42 6.84 -17.17
CA PRO A 625 3.24 8.05 -17.01
C PRO A 625 4.58 7.77 -16.31
N LYS A 626 4.60 6.85 -15.34
CA LYS A 626 5.84 6.47 -14.61
C LYS A 626 6.83 5.71 -15.50
N ILE A 627 6.32 4.95 -16.47
CA ILE A 627 7.14 4.27 -17.49
C ILE A 627 7.80 5.32 -18.40
N LEU A 628 7.06 6.34 -18.80
CA LEU A 628 7.55 7.39 -19.70
C LEU A 628 8.63 8.27 -19.04
N THR A 629 8.65 8.33 -17.70
CA THR A 629 9.69 9.05 -16.94
C THR A 629 10.92 8.20 -16.63
N LEU A 630 11.01 6.94 -17.07
CA LEU A 630 12.22 6.13 -16.88
C LEU A 630 13.42 6.75 -17.63
N PRO A 631 14.64 6.70 -17.07
CA PRO A 631 15.01 6.05 -15.81
C PRO A 631 14.82 6.91 -14.55
N ARG A 632 14.40 8.19 -14.66
CA ARG A 632 14.31 9.14 -13.54
C ARG A 632 13.45 8.64 -12.37
N SER A 633 12.40 7.87 -12.64
CA SER A 633 11.51 7.30 -11.62
C SER A 633 12.16 6.23 -10.73
N VAL A 634 13.28 5.64 -11.15
CA VAL A 634 13.99 4.58 -10.40
C VAL A 634 15.16 5.14 -9.60
N LEU A 635 15.64 6.34 -9.93
CA LEU A 635 16.80 6.94 -9.28
C LEU A 635 16.50 7.25 -7.80
N ALA A 636 17.47 6.98 -6.93
CA ALA A 636 17.44 7.41 -5.53
C ALA A 636 17.25 8.94 -5.44
N PRO A 637 16.67 9.47 -4.35
CA PRO A 637 16.35 10.91 -4.23
C PRO A 637 17.53 11.83 -4.55
N HIS A 638 18.72 11.51 -4.06
CA HIS A 638 19.92 12.29 -4.26
C HIS A 638 20.39 12.31 -5.73
N ILE A 639 20.51 11.13 -6.35
CA ILE A 639 20.85 10.97 -7.77
C ILE A 639 19.76 11.60 -8.66
N GLY A 640 18.50 11.51 -8.25
CA GLY A 640 17.37 12.16 -8.90
C GLY A 640 17.51 13.69 -8.89
N ALA A 641 17.94 14.28 -7.78
CA ALA A 641 18.24 15.71 -7.70
C ALA A 641 19.41 16.11 -8.60
N MET A 642 20.47 15.29 -8.68
CA MET A 642 21.55 15.49 -9.66
C MET A 642 21.00 15.46 -11.09
N TRP A 643 20.16 14.46 -11.41
CA TRP A 643 19.57 14.26 -12.74
C TRP A 643 18.72 15.45 -13.20
N ASP A 644 17.89 15.98 -12.30
CA ASP A 644 16.97 17.07 -12.60
C ASP A 644 17.71 18.39 -12.86
N ASN A 645 18.82 18.63 -12.15
CA ASN A 645 19.63 19.85 -12.24
C ASN A 645 20.64 19.87 -13.41
N ILE A 646 20.82 18.78 -14.15
CA ILE A 646 21.68 18.72 -15.35
C ILE A 646 21.48 19.90 -16.33
N PRO A 647 20.26 20.35 -16.66
CA PRO A 647 20.03 21.43 -17.62
C PRO A 647 20.47 22.80 -17.09
N ASN A 648 20.46 22.97 -15.76
CA ASN A 648 20.78 24.23 -15.08
C ASN A 648 22.26 24.32 -14.69
N THR A 649 23.07 23.32 -15.04
CA THR A 649 24.45 23.18 -14.60
C THR A 649 25.42 23.23 -15.76
N ASP A 650 26.62 23.70 -15.48
CA ASP A 650 27.70 23.87 -16.47
C ASP A 650 27.99 22.56 -17.21
N SER A 651 27.83 22.59 -18.54
CA SER A 651 28.05 21.43 -19.41
C SER A 651 29.50 21.01 -19.49
N SER A 652 30.45 21.93 -19.18
CA SER A 652 31.88 21.65 -19.14
C SER A 652 32.34 21.04 -17.81
N GLY A 653 31.49 21.05 -16.78
CA GLY A 653 31.80 20.54 -15.44
C GLY A 653 32.94 21.31 -14.76
N LEU A 654 33.17 22.57 -15.13
CA LEU A 654 34.13 23.43 -14.45
C LEU A 654 33.53 24.04 -13.17
N PHE A 655 32.21 24.19 -13.12
CA PHE A 655 31.45 24.63 -11.93
C PHE A 655 31.92 25.98 -11.38
N GLN A 656 32.09 26.93 -12.31
CA GLN A 656 32.47 28.30 -12.00
C GLN A 656 31.34 29.26 -12.40
N PRO A 657 30.66 29.91 -11.44
CA PRO A 657 29.64 30.90 -11.76
C PRO A 657 30.25 32.13 -12.42
N SER A 658 29.48 32.75 -13.31
CA SER A 658 29.85 34.02 -13.95
C SER A 658 29.83 35.20 -12.98
N GLN A 659 28.96 35.15 -11.95
CA GLN A 659 28.82 36.19 -10.93
C GLN A 659 28.61 35.56 -9.54
N LEU A 660 29.25 36.17 -8.54
CA LEU A 660 29.07 35.86 -7.13
C LEU A 660 27.90 36.66 -6.57
N THR A 661 27.14 36.05 -5.67
CA THR A 661 26.13 36.77 -4.88
C THR A 661 26.81 37.62 -3.79
N PRO A 662 26.14 38.65 -3.23
CA PRO A 662 26.70 39.45 -2.14
C PRO A 662 27.15 38.61 -0.94
N TYR A 663 26.36 37.59 -0.58
CA TYR A 663 26.69 36.67 0.50
C TYR A 663 27.96 35.87 0.22
N GLU A 664 28.07 35.25 -0.96
CA GLU A 664 29.25 34.50 -1.38
C GLU A 664 30.48 35.42 -1.46
N SER A 665 30.32 36.62 -2.01
CA SER A 665 31.38 37.62 -2.12
C SER A 665 31.92 38.04 -0.75
N ASN A 666 31.06 38.21 0.26
CA ASN A 666 31.48 38.58 1.60
C ASN A 666 32.35 37.51 2.25
N ILE A 667 31.96 36.23 2.17
CA ILE A 667 32.74 35.13 2.75
C ILE A 667 34.06 34.93 2.00
N VAL A 668 34.01 34.98 0.66
CA VAL A 668 35.21 34.90 -0.17
C VAL A 668 36.17 36.06 0.13
N GLN A 669 35.68 37.28 0.27
CA GLN A 669 36.52 38.42 0.65
C GLN A 669 37.09 38.29 2.06
N ALA A 670 36.30 37.81 3.02
CA ALA A 670 36.76 37.57 4.39
C ALA A 670 37.86 36.49 4.46
N LEU A 671 37.75 35.41 3.68
CA LEU A 671 38.79 34.39 3.56
C LEU A 671 40.06 34.93 2.85
N ALA A 672 39.92 35.93 1.99
CA ALA A 672 41.03 36.58 1.31
C ALA A 672 41.70 37.69 2.13
N ASP A 673 41.03 38.23 3.17
CA ASP A 673 41.56 39.30 4.01
C ASP A 673 42.48 38.76 5.11
N ASN A 674 43.78 38.86 4.87
CA ASN A 674 44.81 38.43 5.84
C ASN A 674 45.47 39.60 6.57
N ARG A 675 44.99 40.84 6.43
CA ARG A 675 45.69 42.01 7.00
C ARG A 675 45.86 41.90 8.51
N THR A 676 44.82 41.45 9.20
CA THR A 676 44.82 41.24 10.66
C THR A 676 45.64 40.02 11.06
N ALA A 677 45.56 38.92 10.32
CA ALA A 677 46.35 37.72 10.59
C ALA A 677 47.86 37.96 10.42
N LEU A 678 48.26 38.77 9.43
CA LEU A 678 49.65 39.09 9.15
C LEU A 678 50.32 40.00 10.19
N SER A 679 49.55 40.73 10.99
CA SER A 679 50.05 41.58 12.08
C SER A 679 50.11 40.89 13.43
N MET A 680 49.71 39.61 13.52
CA MET A 680 49.69 38.86 14.78
C MET A 680 51.07 38.32 15.15
N ARG A 681 51.43 38.47 16.42
CA ARG A 681 52.63 37.92 17.04
C ARG A 681 52.26 37.22 18.33
N ARG A 682 52.96 36.11 18.64
CA ARG A 682 52.78 35.39 19.91
C ARG A 682 53.85 35.84 20.89
N TYR A 683 53.43 36.21 22.10
CA TYR A 683 54.28 36.56 23.22
C TYR A 683 53.98 35.63 24.39
N TYR A 684 54.91 35.50 25.33
CA TYR A 684 54.56 35.00 26.65
C TYR A 684 54.73 36.09 27.70
N VAL A 685 53.82 36.07 28.67
CA VAL A 685 53.84 36.95 29.83
C VAL A 685 54.79 36.34 30.86
N ARG A 686 55.81 37.12 31.22
CA ARG A 686 56.82 36.77 32.20
C ARG A 686 56.57 37.57 33.47
N GLN A 687 56.41 36.87 34.59
CA GLN A 687 56.32 37.48 35.91
C GLN A 687 57.70 37.60 36.51
N ASN A 688 58.06 38.83 36.88
CA ASN A 688 59.23 39.11 37.69
C ASN A 688 58.78 39.28 39.14
N SER A 689 59.38 38.50 40.05
CA SER A 689 59.09 38.55 41.48
C SER A 689 60.37 38.37 42.29
N SER A 690 60.31 38.60 43.61
CA SER A 690 61.45 38.33 44.50
C SER A 690 61.81 36.84 44.62
N GLU A 691 60.92 35.93 44.21
CA GLU A 691 61.16 34.48 44.18
C GLU A 691 61.81 34.00 42.87
N GLY A 692 62.01 34.90 41.90
CA GLY A 692 62.52 34.58 40.57
C GLY A 692 61.52 34.85 39.45
N ILE A 693 61.95 34.50 38.24
CA ILE A 693 61.23 34.71 36.98
C ILE A 693 60.34 33.49 36.69
N LYS A 694 59.04 33.71 36.48
CA LYS A 694 58.07 32.64 36.13
C LYS A 694 57.36 32.96 34.82
N LYS A 695 57.16 31.97 33.95
CA LYS A 695 56.30 32.08 32.75
C LYS A 695 54.85 31.86 33.17
N ILE A 696 53.97 32.85 32.94
CA ILE A 696 52.57 32.78 33.35
C ILE A 696 51.72 32.15 32.25
N ARG A 697 51.61 32.82 31.09
CA ARG A 697 50.73 32.44 29.99
C ARG A 697 51.25 32.96 28.64
N SER A 698 50.81 32.35 27.55
CA SER A 698 51.03 32.87 26.18
C SER A 698 49.87 33.76 25.76
N VAL A 699 50.17 34.89 25.12
CA VAL A 699 49.19 35.86 24.59
C VAL A 699 49.49 36.11 23.12
N VAL A 700 48.45 36.33 22.32
CA VAL A 700 48.59 36.71 20.91
C VAL A 700 48.20 38.18 20.79
N ILE A 701 49.08 38.99 20.21
CA ILE A 701 48.90 40.43 20.10
C ILE A 701 48.87 40.80 18.62
N SER A 702 47.95 41.69 18.25
CA SER A 702 47.87 42.25 16.90
C SER A 702 48.43 43.67 16.87
N GLY A 703 49.32 43.94 15.91
CA GLY A 703 49.89 45.27 15.70
C GLY A 703 51.18 45.54 16.48
N GLU A 704 51.58 46.82 16.55
CA GLU A 704 52.78 47.25 17.25
C GLU A 704 52.50 47.46 18.75
N LEU A 705 53.50 47.18 19.59
CA LEU A 705 53.45 47.40 21.04
C LEU A 705 53.87 48.84 21.37
N GLU A 706 53.07 49.53 22.18
CA GLU A 706 53.44 50.83 22.73
C GLU A 706 54.15 50.64 24.07
N ILE A 707 55.36 51.17 24.20
CA ILE A 707 56.17 51.08 25.43
C ILE A 707 56.31 52.46 26.04
N GLN A 708 55.75 52.64 27.24
CA GLN A 708 55.88 53.86 28.03
C GLN A 708 56.83 53.63 29.21
N ARG A 709 57.78 54.56 29.39
CA ARG A 709 58.72 54.55 30.52
C ARG A 709 58.40 55.68 31.49
N LYS A 710 58.02 55.35 32.72
CA LYS A 710 57.66 56.31 33.78
C LYS A 710 58.64 56.19 34.94
N GLY A 711 59.26 57.30 35.35
CA GLY A 711 60.13 57.32 36.53
C GLY A 711 59.32 57.58 37.81
N PHE A 712 59.67 56.92 38.91
CA PHE A 712 59.10 57.21 40.24
C PHE A 712 60.19 57.20 41.32
N ASN A 713 59.86 57.65 42.52
CA ASN A 713 60.84 57.72 43.61
C ASN A 713 61.29 56.31 44.02
N GLY A 714 62.55 55.96 43.76
CA GLY A 714 63.12 54.63 44.04
C GLY A 714 63.10 53.62 42.88
N GLY A 715 62.65 53.99 41.67
CA GLY A 715 62.61 53.05 40.53
C GLY A 715 62.10 53.59 39.18
N ILE A 716 61.98 52.68 38.22
CA ILE A 716 61.46 52.93 36.86
C ILE A 716 60.33 51.93 36.58
N GLU A 717 59.24 52.39 35.99
CA GLU A 717 58.14 51.56 35.47
C GLU A 717 58.19 51.53 33.94
N TYR A 718 58.11 50.32 33.38
CA TYR A 718 57.90 50.06 31.96
C TYR A 718 56.49 49.52 31.79
N GLU A 719 55.63 50.28 31.14
CA GLU A 719 54.26 49.91 30.82
C GLU A 719 54.19 49.60 29.32
N ILE A 720 53.74 48.39 28.98
CA ILE A 720 53.56 47.92 27.61
C ILE A 720 52.06 47.80 27.36
N THR A 721 51.54 48.48 26.33
CA THR A 721 50.14 48.40 25.93
C THR A 721 50.00 47.82 24.53
N GLY A 722 48.97 46.99 24.31
CA GLY A 722 48.69 46.37 23.02
C GLY A 722 47.34 45.67 22.96
N LYS A 723 46.93 45.26 21.76
CA LYS A 723 45.66 44.57 21.52
C LYS A 723 45.84 43.05 21.64
N GLU A 724 45.47 42.51 22.79
CA GLU A 724 45.47 41.06 23.07
C GLU A 724 44.25 40.41 22.42
N LEU A 725 44.46 39.34 21.66
CA LEU A 725 43.39 38.49 21.15
C LEU A 725 42.95 37.54 22.28
N ASN A 726 41.67 37.63 22.66
CA ASN A 726 41.09 36.76 23.66
C ASN A 726 40.56 35.45 23.03
N ARG A 727 40.22 34.47 23.88
CA ARG A 727 39.74 33.14 23.50
C ARG A 727 38.47 33.15 22.62
N ASP A 728 37.65 34.17 22.76
CA ASP A 728 36.40 34.32 22.00
C ASP A 728 36.62 34.93 20.60
N GLY A 729 37.87 35.33 20.28
CA GLY A 729 38.24 35.90 18.99
C GLY A 729 38.17 37.44 18.94
N GLU A 730 37.96 38.09 20.08
CA GLU A 730 37.90 39.55 20.21
C GLU A 730 39.25 40.15 20.60
N PHE A 731 39.55 41.36 20.12
CA PHE A 731 40.74 42.12 20.50
C PHE A 731 40.45 43.04 21.68
N ILE A 732 41.18 42.86 22.77
CA ILE A 732 41.05 43.60 24.02
C ILE A 732 42.32 44.41 24.26
N ASP A 733 42.15 45.69 24.59
CA ASP A 733 43.28 46.53 25.00
C ASP A 733 43.82 46.04 26.34
N SER A 734 45.07 45.58 26.35
CA SER A 734 45.73 44.99 27.51
C SER A 734 47.03 45.73 27.82
N SER A 735 47.35 45.82 29.12
CA SER A 735 48.52 46.52 29.62
C SER A 735 49.32 45.64 30.57
N TRP A 736 50.63 45.55 30.36
CA TRP A 736 51.57 44.82 31.22
C TRP A 736 52.59 45.81 31.79
N SER A 737 52.76 45.81 33.12
CA SER A 737 53.67 46.74 33.80
C SER A 737 54.76 46.01 34.57
N ARG A 738 56.02 46.39 34.30
CA ARG A 738 57.22 45.95 35.02
C ARG A 738 57.87 47.13 35.72
N ARG A 739 58.06 47.02 37.03
CA ARG A 739 58.76 48.01 37.86
C ARG A 739 60.12 47.50 38.28
N GLU A 740 61.14 48.33 38.09
CA GLU A 740 62.52 48.08 38.51
C GLU A 740 62.84 48.95 39.72
N PHE A 741 63.18 48.30 40.83
CA PHE A 741 63.54 48.95 42.09
C PHE A 741 65.05 48.93 42.28
N ARG A 742 65.61 50.05 42.73
CA ARG A 742 67.04 50.14 43.06
C ARG A 742 67.26 49.73 44.50
N THR A 743 68.10 48.72 44.74
CA THR A 743 68.49 48.29 46.09
C THR A 743 69.63 49.13 46.66
N GLU A 744 69.84 49.07 47.98
CA GLU A 744 70.94 49.75 48.69
C GLU A 744 72.34 49.34 48.18
N LYS A 745 72.46 48.14 47.58
CA LYS A 745 73.70 47.63 46.96
C LYS A 745 73.90 48.07 45.50
N GLY A 746 72.95 48.82 44.93
CA GLY A 746 72.99 49.28 43.54
C GLY A 746 72.48 48.28 42.50
N GLU A 747 71.97 47.11 42.91
CA GLU A 747 71.35 46.11 42.04
C GLU A 747 69.88 46.44 41.77
N PHE A 748 69.38 46.10 40.58
CA PHE A 748 67.98 46.29 40.18
C PHE A 748 67.17 45.02 40.42
N ILE A 749 66.06 45.14 41.16
CA ILE A 749 65.07 44.06 41.33
C ILE A 749 63.83 44.42 40.52
N SER A 750 63.45 43.56 39.59
CA SER A 750 62.24 43.72 38.78
C SER A 750 61.04 43.04 39.47
N LYS A 751 59.91 43.75 39.58
CA LYS A 751 58.60 43.18 39.95
C LYS A 751 57.53 43.56 38.94
N GLY A 752 56.62 42.65 38.64
CA GLY A 752 55.53 42.87 37.69
C GLY A 752 55.66 42.02 36.43
N GLU A 753 54.95 42.38 35.39
CA GLU A 753 54.79 41.58 34.17
C GLU A 753 55.46 42.25 32.96
N ASP A 754 56.14 41.45 32.15
CA ASP A 754 56.63 41.87 30.84
C ASP A 754 56.39 40.82 29.76
N LEU A 755 56.54 41.23 28.50
CA LEU A 755 56.34 40.39 27.33
C LEU A 755 57.66 39.98 26.69
N VAL A 756 57.74 38.73 26.24
CA VAL A 756 58.84 38.23 25.43
C VAL A 756 58.28 37.53 24.21
N GLU A 757 58.78 37.90 23.02
CA GLU A 757 58.32 37.35 21.74
C GLU A 757 58.69 35.86 21.63
N GLU A 758 57.73 35.03 21.21
CA GLU A 758 57.94 33.62 20.91
C GLU A 758 58.32 33.42 19.43
N THR A 759 58.60 32.17 19.06
CA THR A 759 58.83 31.79 17.66
C THR A 759 57.66 32.20 16.76
N PRO A 760 57.92 32.62 15.51
CA PRO A 760 56.87 33.01 14.57
C PRO A 760 55.88 31.87 14.31
N LEU A 761 54.61 32.24 14.12
CA LEU A 761 53.49 31.34 13.88
C LEU A 761 53.57 30.72 12.47
N GLY A 762 53.86 29.41 12.37
CA GLY A 762 53.92 28.71 11.09
C GLY A 762 52.57 28.64 10.35
N GLU A 763 51.47 28.77 11.08
CA GLU A 763 50.10 28.88 10.57
C GLU A 763 49.93 30.11 9.66
N LEU A 764 50.64 31.21 9.94
CA LEU A 764 50.58 32.44 9.15
C LEU A 764 51.27 32.30 7.79
N ASP A 765 52.34 31.49 7.72
CA ASP A 765 53.00 31.17 6.46
C ASP A 765 52.11 30.30 5.56
N TYR A 766 51.34 29.38 6.15
CA TYR A 766 50.32 28.62 5.42
C TYR A 766 49.18 29.51 4.89
N LEU A 767 48.65 30.43 5.71
CA LEU A 767 47.66 31.41 5.26
C LEU A 767 48.17 32.26 4.09
N ARG A 768 49.44 32.66 4.11
CA ARG A 768 50.05 33.41 3.01
C ARG A 768 50.12 32.58 1.72
N GLN A 769 50.41 31.28 1.81
CA GLN A 769 50.38 30.38 0.66
C GLN A 769 48.96 30.20 0.12
N PHE A 770 47.97 30.00 1.01
CA PHE A 770 46.56 29.86 0.63
C PHE A 770 46.05 31.09 -0.16
N ASN A 771 46.32 32.31 0.30
CA ASN A 771 45.81 33.54 -0.34
C ASN A 771 46.46 33.82 -1.70
N ARG A 772 47.69 33.37 -1.95
CA ARG A 772 48.29 33.46 -3.29
C ARG A 772 47.50 32.66 -4.34
N PHE A 773 46.85 31.58 -3.91
CA PHE A 773 46.03 30.76 -4.80
C PHE A 773 44.55 31.18 -4.78
N PHE A 774 44.06 31.78 -3.69
CA PHE A 774 42.66 32.22 -3.52
C PHE A 774 42.41 33.65 -4.07
N GLU A 775 43.09 34.03 -5.16
CA GLU A 775 43.05 35.39 -5.69
C GLU A 775 41.69 35.70 -6.36
N VAL A 776 41.04 36.78 -5.92
CA VAL A 776 39.81 37.35 -6.51
C VAL A 776 40.21 38.47 -7.47
N LYS A 777 40.15 38.22 -8.79
CA LYS A 777 40.42 39.24 -9.82
C LYS A 777 39.10 39.74 -10.37
N ASN A 778 38.90 41.06 -10.36
CA ASN A 778 37.71 41.70 -10.94
C ASN A 778 36.36 41.13 -10.45
N GLY A 779 36.28 40.72 -9.18
CA GLY A 779 35.05 40.14 -8.60
C GLY A 779 34.78 38.68 -8.97
N GLN A 780 35.72 38.00 -9.63
CA GLN A 780 35.65 36.58 -9.95
C GLN A 780 36.78 35.80 -9.27
N LEU A 781 36.47 34.58 -8.84
CA LEU A 781 37.47 33.63 -8.36
C LEU A 781 38.34 33.16 -9.54
N SER A 782 39.65 33.09 -9.33
CA SER A 782 40.61 32.58 -10.33
C SER A 782 40.41 31.10 -10.69
N GLU A 783 39.87 30.31 -9.76
CA GLU A 783 39.55 28.89 -9.94
C GLU A 783 38.22 28.56 -9.28
N PRO A 784 37.52 27.50 -9.72
CA PRO A 784 36.27 27.07 -9.10
C PRO A 784 36.47 26.64 -7.66
N ILE A 785 35.47 26.90 -6.81
CA ILE A 785 35.56 26.66 -5.35
C ILE A 785 35.83 25.20 -5.02
N ILE A 786 35.30 24.26 -5.82
CA ILE A 786 35.48 22.83 -5.62
C ILE A 786 36.96 22.40 -5.74
N ARG A 787 37.75 23.06 -6.59
CA ARG A 787 39.20 22.85 -6.64
C ARG A 787 39.90 23.41 -5.41
N LYS A 788 39.40 24.51 -4.84
CA LYS A 788 39.94 25.07 -3.60
C LYS A 788 39.66 24.16 -2.41
N LEU A 789 38.47 23.56 -2.35
CA LEU A 789 38.14 22.52 -1.38
C LEU A 789 39.14 21.35 -1.45
N ASP A 790 39.46 20.87 -2.66
CA ASP A 790 40.47 19.81 -2.86
C ASP A 790 41.86 20.22 -2.34
N LEU A 791 42.30 21.45 -2.63
CA LEU A 791 43.61 21.95 -2.19
C LEU A 791 43.72 22.03 -0.67
N VAL A 792 42.68 22.50 0.02
CA VAL A 792 42.68 22.57 1.49
C VAL A 792 42.60 21.17 2.10
N ARG A 793 41.74 20.30 1.56
CA ARG A 793 41.58 18.92 2.03
C ARG A 793 42.85 18.08 1.86
N ARG A 794 43.61 18.28 0.78
CA ARG A 794 44.83 17.50 0.48
C ARG A 794 46.13 18.15 0.92
N SER A 795 46.06 19.32 1.55
CA SER A 795 47.26 20.02 2.00
C SER A 795 48.07 19.18 2.99
N PRO A 796 49.41 19.08 2.85
CA PRO A 796 50.26 18.37 3.79
C PRO A 796 50.48 19.15 5.10
N ALA A 797 49.93 20.36 5.22
CA ALA A 797 50.11 21.21 6.39
C ALA A 797 49.45 20.59 7.63
N PRO A 798 50.15 20.53 8.78
CA PRO A 798 49.65 19.92 10.02
C PRO A 798 48.67 20.84 10.80
N PHE A 799 48.13 21.88 10.17
CA PHE A 799 47.26 22.89 10.79
C PHE A 799 45.78 22.52 10.59
N PHE A 800 45.30 21.52 11.32
CA PHE A 800 44.00 20.90 11.09
C PHE A 800 42.83 21.84 11.41
N GLU A 801 42.91 22.60 12.49
CA GLU A 801 41.88 23.55 12.94
C GLU A 801 41.70 24.68 11.91
N LEU A 802 42.82 25.20 11.40
CA LEU A 802 42.80 26.24 10.38
C LEU A 802 42.24 25.73 9.04
N ARG A 803 42.64 24.52 8.64
CA ARG A 803 42.11 23.87 7.43
C ARG A 803 40.62 23.53 7.56
N ALA A 804 40.18 23.13 8.76
CA ALA A 804 38.78 22.89 9.09
C ALA A 804 37.96 24.18 8.97
N TYR A 805 38.44 25.30 9.51
CA TYR A 805 37.81 26.61 9.34
C TYR A 805 37.68 27.00 7.87
N GLN A 806 38.76 26.89 7.10
CA GLN A 806 38.74 27.22 5.67
C GLN A 806 37.75 26.34 4.89
N LEU A 807 37.74 25.01 5.13
CA LEU A 807 36.79 24.11 4.49
C LEU A 807 35.35 24.44 4.89
N GLN A 808 35.09 24.73 6.16
CA GLN A 808 33.76 25.09 6.65
C GLN A 808 33.22 26.32 5.92
N GLU A 809 34.01 27.39 5.81
CA GLU A 809 33.57 28.62 5.13
C GLU A 809 33.40 28.40 3.62
N LEU A 810 34.27 27.61 2.99
CA LEU A 810 34.11 27.25 1.57
C LEU A 810 32.87 26.37 1.33
N PHE A 811 32.55 25.44 2.23
CA PHE A 811 31.32 24.66 2.18
C PHE A 811 30.08 25.52 2.41
N LYS A 812 30.13 26.53 3.31
CA LYS A 812 29.03 27.50 3.48
C LYS A 812 28.73 28.25 2.18
N VAL A 813 29.75 28.66 1.43
CA VAL A 813 29.59 29.31 0.12
C VAL A 813 28.97 28.33 -0.88
N ALA A 814 29.56 27.14 -0.99
CA ALA A 814 29.16 26.20 -2.02
C ALA A 814 27.78 25.57 -1.78
N ASN A 815 27.34 25.43 -0.52
CA ASN A 815 26.00 24.95 -0.16
C ASN A 815 24.87 25.95 -0.44
N GLN A 816 25.16 27.23 -0.74
CA GLN A 816 24.14 28.18 -1.17
C GLN A 816 23.58 27.83 -2.55
N ARG A 817 24.45 27.36 -3.45
CA ARG A 817 24.12 26.99 -4.83
C ARG A 817 24.88 25.72 -5.22
N PRO A 818 24.53 24.56 -4.61
CA PRO A 818 25.32 23.33 -4.70
C PRO A 818 25.44 22.79 -6.13
N GLU A 819 24.44 23.03 -6.98
CA GLU A 819 24.42 22.67 -8.39
C GLU A 819 25.39 23.51 -9.23
N ILE A 820 25.51 24.81 -8.93
CA ILE A 820 26.39 25.74 -9.66
C ILE A 820 27.85 25.53 -9.26
N TRP A 821 28.11 25.31 -7.96
CA TRP A 821 29.44 25.08 -7.41
C TRP A 821 29.93 23.63 -7.55
N GLY A 822 29.08 22.73 -8.04
CA GLY A 822 29.44 21.34 -8.36
C GLY A 822 29.47 20.40 -7.17
N ILE A 823 29.22 20.87 -5.94
CA ILE A 823 29.15 20.02 -4.75
C ILE A 823 28.04 18.97 -4.88
N MET A 824 26.91 19.33 -5.51
CA MET A 824 25.82 18.39 -5.76
C MET A 824 26.28 17.12 -6.50
N TYR A 825 27.32 17.20 -7.32
CA TYR A 825 27.83 16.07 -8.10
C TYR A 825 29.04 15.37 -7.45
N SER A 826 29.50 15.82 -6.28
CA SER A 826 30.56 15.16 -5.52
C SER A 826 30.02 14.58 -4.20
N PRO A 827 29.63 13.29 -4.19
CA PRO A 827 29.23 12.58 -2.97
C PRO A 827 30.29 12.67 -1.87
N SER A 828 31.57 12.60 -2.23
CA SER A 828 32.66 12.72 -1.25
C SER A 828 32.71 14.11 -0.60
N ALA A 829 32.49 15.19 -1.37
CA ALA A 829 32.46 16.55 -0.82
C ALA A 829 31.27 16.77 0.12
N GLN A 830 30.10 16.21 -0.22
CA GLN A 830 28.90 16.31 0.63
C GLN A 830 29.07 15.55 1.94
N ARG A 831 29.63 14.34 1.88
CA ARG A 831 29.94 13.53 3.06
C ARG A 831 30.90 14.27 3.99
N ASP A 832 31.97 14.84 3.44
CA ASP A 832 32.95 15.57 4.22
C ASP A 832 32.38 16.89 4.77
N ALA A 833 31.51 17.58 4.02
CA ALA A 833 30.80 18.77 4.50
C ALA A 833 29.88 18.44 5.68
N GLU A 834 29.13 17.34 5.61
CA GLU A 834 28.29 16.87 6.70
C GLU A 834 29.11 16.45 7.92
N GLN A 835 30.18 15.68 7.73
CA GLN A 835 31.04 15.24 8.82
C GLN A 835 31.71 16.44 9.51
N LEU A 836 32.23 17.40 8.73
CA LEU A 836 32.80 18.62 9.27
C LEU A 836 31.77 19.42 10.05
N ARG A 837 30.55 19.57 9.52
CA ARG A 837 29.43 20.22 10.22
C ARG A 837 29.04 19.50 11.51
N ARG A 838 29.09 18.16 11.55
CA ARG A 838 28.82 17.39 12.77
C ARG A 838 29.87 17.62 13.85
N ILE A 839 31.15 17.72 13.47
CA ILE A 839 32.26 17.94 14.40
C ILE A 839 32.30 19.40 14.89
N THR A 840 32.25 20.37 13.97
CA THR A 840 32.44 21.78 14.32
C THR A 840 31.14 22.49 14.69
N GLN A 841 29.97 21.91 14.35
CA GLN A 841 28.66 22.56 14.46
C GLN A 841 28.61 23.94 13.76
N ASN A 842 29.47 24.15 12.76
CA ASN A 842 29.68 25.44 12.09
C ASN A 842 30.20 26.58 13.00
N SER A 843 30.80 26.26 14.15
CA SER A 843 31.20 27.20 15.20
C SER A 843 32.70 27.50 15.28
N ILE A 844 33.53 26.88 14.43
CA ILE A 844 34.96 27.19 14.41
C ILE A 844 35.18 28.59 13.83
N ASN A 845 35.91 29.44 14.56
CA ASN A 845 36.16 30.83 14.18
C ASN A 845 37.53 31.00 13.51
N ALA A 846 37.70 32.16 12.85
CA ALA A 846 38.90 32.51 12.08
C ALA A 846 40.21 32.49 12.89
N HIS A 847 40.15 32.56 14.22
CA HIS A 847 41.33 32.65 15.09
C HIS A 847 41.43 31.48 16.09
N ASP A 848 40.51 30.53 16.05
CA ASP A 848 40.47 29.42 17.00
C ASP A 848 41.70 28.52 16.94
N PHE A 849 42.33 28.43 15.76
CA PHE A 849 43.57 27.67 15.56
C PHE A 849 44.75 28.18 16.42
N LEU A 850 44.67 29.43 16.93
CA LEU A 850 45.69 29.99 17.82
C LEU A 850 45.57 29.47 19.26
N PHE A 851 44.41 28.90 19.63
CA PHE A 851 44.08 28.40 20.96
C PHE A 851 43.89 26.87 20.93
N LYS A 852 45.01 26.13 21.00
CA LYS A 852 45.05 24.66 20.83
C LYS A 852 44.14 23.88 21.79
N GLU A 853 43.81 24.45 22.94
CA GLU A 853 42.92 23.83 23.94
C GLU A 853 41.44 23.87 23.53
N LYS A 854 41.02 24.83 22.69
CA LYS A 854 39.60 25.07 22.38
C LYS A 854 38.95 23.93 21.62
N TRP A 855 39.71 23.26 20.75
CA TRP A 855 39.26 22.16 19.90
C TRP A 855 40.01 20.85 20.18
N ALA A 856 40.62 20.72 21.36
CA ALA A 856 41.44 19.56 21.72
C ALA A 856 40.66 18.24 21.65
N ASP A 857 39.40 18.23 22.11
CA ASP A 857 38.54 17.05 22.11
C ASP A 857 38.13 16.61 20.68
N ALA A 858 37.97 17.57 19.77
CA ALA A 858 37.57 17.33 18.38
C ALA A 858 38.76 17.07 17.43
N LEU A 859 39.99 17.25 17.91
CA LEU A 859 41.20 17.22 17.08
C LEU A 859 41.45 15.84 16.48
N GLY A 860 41.09 14.76 17.19
CA GLY A 860 41.14 13.40 16.67
C GLY A 860 40.21 13.21 15.46
N ASP A 861 38.98 13.70 15.56
CA ASP A 861 37.99 13.59 14.50
C ASP A 861 38.34 14.48 13.31
N LEU A 862 38.82 15.71 13.54
CA LEU A 862 39.31 16.60 12.49
C LEU A 862 40.50 16.00 11.74
N LYS A 863 41.42 15.34 12.43
CA LYS A 863 42.52 14.60 11.81
C LYS A 863 42.00 13.47 10.92
N SER A 864 40.97 12.73 11.33
CA SER A 864 40.45 11.61 10.53
C SER A 864 39.97 12.05 9.13
N ILE A 865 39.41 13.27 9.02
CA ILE A 865 38.92 13.85 7.76
C ILE A 865 40.05 14.52 6.97
N LEU A 866 40.93 15.25 7.65
CA LEU A 866 41.92 16.15 7.02
C LEU A 866 43.31 15.54 6.85
N LEU A 867 43.54 14.35 7.39
CA LEU A 867 44.67 13.52 7.01
C LEU A 867 44.58 13.25 5.50
N ARG A 868 45.73 13.30 4.85
CA ARG A 868 45.83 13.17 3.40
C ARG A 868 45.16 11.87 2.96
N GLN A 869 44.06 11.98 2.21
CA GLN A 869 43.39 10.85 1.60
C GLN A 869 43.93 10.62 0.19
N ASP A 870 44.28 9.38 -0.11
CA ASP A 870 44.56 8.93 -1.47
C ASP A 870 43.22 8.56 -2.13
N GLY A 871 42.78 9.34 -3.11
CA GLY A 871 41.48 9.16 -3.75
C GLY A 871 41.23 10.11 -4.92
N CYS A 872 40.04 10.05 -5.51
CA CYS A 872 39.57 10.98 -6.55
C CYS A 872 39.40 12.40 -5.96
N THR A 873 39.70 13.44 -6.74
CA THR A 873 39.43 14.84 -6.32
C THR A 873 37.93 15.12 -6.40
N TYR A 874 37.41 16.00 -5.53
CA TYR A 874 36.01 16.42 -5.60
C TYR A 874 35.68 16.99 -6.98
N ALA A 875 36.59 17.77 -7.58
CA ALA A 875 36.40 18.35 -8.90
C ALA A 875 36.30 17.30 -10.02
N GLU A 876 37.12 16.24 -9.97
CA GLU A 876 37.08 15.14 -10.95
C GLU A 876 35.84 14.26 -10.75
N GLU A 877 35.48 13.98 -9.50
CA GLU A 877 34.27 13.24 -9.13
C GLU A 877 33.02 13.97 -9.63
N ALA A 878 32.90 15.29 -9.36
CA ALA A 878 31.80 16.12 -9.82
C ALA A 878 31.66 16.16 -11.34
N ARG A 879 32.78 16.29 -12.06
CA ARG A 879 32.79 16.24 -13.53
C ARG A 879 32.29 14.91 -14.06
N PHE A 880 32.80 13.83 -13.50
CA PHE A 880 32.44 12.49 -13.90
C PHE A 880 30.94 12.23 -13.70
N TRP A 881 30.39 12.50 -12.52
CA TRP A 881 28.97 12.27 -12.24
C TRP A 881 28.06 13.13 -13.10
N ARG A 882 28.41 14.40 -13.31
CA ARG A 882 27.66 15.27 -14.21
C ARG A 882 27.70 14.80 -15.66
N SER A 883 28.85 14.31 -16.17
CA SER A 883 28.89 13.81 -17.55
C SER A 883 28.18 12.46 -17.68
N LEU A 884 28.33 11.57 -16.70
CA LEU A 884 27.66 10.26 -16.67
C LEU A 884 26.14 10.42 -16.70
N LEU A 885 25.57 11.21 -15.80
CA LEU A 885 24.12 11.37 -15.77
C LEU A 885 23.59 12.11 -17.02
N ALA A 886 24.38 13.03 -17.59
CA ALA A 886 24.00 13.69 -18.84
C ALA A 886 24.02 12.75 -20.05
N THR A 887 25.02 11.87 -20.15
CA THR A 887 25.04 10.85 -21.20
C THR A 887 23.86 9.91 -21.05
N LEU A 888 23.54 9.44 -19.85
CA LEU A 888 22.36 8.61 -19.58
C LEU A 888 21.04 9.34 -19.91
N ARG A 889 20.92 10.64 -19.62
CA ARG A 889 19.71 11.43 -19.91
C ARG A 889 19.42 11.60 -21.40
N THR A 890 20.44 11.51 -22.25
CA THR A 890 20.28 11.57 -23.72
C THR A 890 19.90 10.22 -24.35
N GLN A 891 20.00 9.13 -23.60
CA GLN A 891 19.72 7.79 -24.09
C GLN A 891 18.21 7.52 -24.14
N LYS A 892 17.80 6.71 -25.13
CA LYS A 892 16.40 6.33 -25.32
C LYS A 892 16.11 5.00 -24.65
N MET A 893 14.91 4.87 -24.07
CA MET A 893 14.38 3.58 -23.64
C MET A 893 13.89 2.78 -24.86
N ILE A 894 14.37 1.55 -24.99
CA ILE A 894 14.04 0.62 -26.07
C ILE A 894 13.07 -0.43 -25.54
N TYR A 895 11.96 -0.65 -26.26
CA TYR A 895 11.00 -1.69 -25.96
C TYR A 895 11.52 -3.06 -26.41
N VAL A 896 11.71 -3.97 -25.45
CA VAL A 896 12.29 -5.31 -25.69
C VAL A 896 11.28 -6.44 -25.56
N GLY A 897 10.11 -6.18 -24.99
CA GLY A 897 9.07 -7.17 -24.83
C GLY A 897 8.12 -6.84 -23.69
N PHE A 898 7.45 -7.85 -23.15
CA PHE A 898 6.53 -7.67 -22.04
C PHE A 898 6.44 -8.92 -21.16
N GLN A 899 5.88 -8.74 -19.97
CA GLN A 899 5.58 -9.80 -19.02
C GLN A 899 4.25 -10.47 -19.40
N SER A 900 4.26 -11.76 -19.75
CA SER A 900 3.03 -12.52 -20.03
C SER A 900 2.11 -12.53 -18.80
N ALA A 901 0.81 -12.74 -19.04
CA ALA A 901 -0.16 -13.01 -17.99
C ALA A 901 0.22 -14.22 -17.12
N ASP A 902 1.00 -15.15 -17.69
CA ASP A 902 1.44 -16.41 -17.08
C ASP A 902 2.71 -16.26 -16.21
N GLY A 903 3.27 -15.05 -16.11
CA GLY A 903 4.49 -14.84 -15.32
C GLY A 903 5.81 -15.14 -16.08
N GLU A 904 5.75 -15.48 -17.36
CA GLU A 904 6.93 -15.56 -18.24
C GLU A 904 7.23 -14.26 -19.00
N ALA A 905 8.50 -13.87 -19.08
CA ALA A 905 8.93 -12.68 -19.82
C ALA A 905 9.16 -13.01 -21.31
N ILE A 906 8.32 -12.44 -22.17
CA ILE A 906 8.39 -12.59 -23.62
C ILE A 906 9.30 -11.48 -24.16
N LEU A 907 10.53 -11.83 -24.54
CA LEU A 907 11.48 -10.91 -25.15
C LEU A 907 11.57 -11.13 -26.66
N ARG A 908 11.74 -10.04 -27.41
CA ARG A 908 11.84 -10.05 -28.88
C ARG A 908 13.25 -10.32 -29.38
N GLU A 909 14.26 -9.93 -28.59
CA GLU A 909 15.67 -10.10 -28.88
C GLU A 909 16.38 -10.82 -27.72
N LYS A 910 17.47 -11.53 -28.04
CA LYS A 910 18.39 -12.03 -27.03
C LYS A 910 19.21 -10.85 -26.52
N LEU A 911 19.12 -10.61 -25.21
CA LEU A 911 19.85 -9.55 -24.52
C LEU A 911 21.04 -10.16 -23.77
N SER A 912 22.10 -9.39 -23.60
CA SER A 912 23.27 -9.74 -22.78
C SER A 912 23.73 -8.53 -21.99
N ASP A 913 24.10 -8.73 -20.72
CA ASP A 913 24.65 -7.72 -19.80
C ASP A 913 23.81 -6.42 -19.72
N THR A 914 22.49 -6.56 -19.50
CA THR A 914 21.56 -5.42 -19.49
C THR A 914 20.53 -5.50 -18.37
N LEU A 915 20.10 -4.34 -17.89
CA LEU A 915 18.95 -4.21 -16.99
C LEU A 915 17.66 -4.02 -17.79
N ILE A 916 16.61 -4.71 -17.35
CA ILE A 916 15.27 -4.61 -17.90
C ILE A 916 14.36 -3.93 -16.89
N PHE A 917 13.76 -2.82 -17.30
CA PHE A 917 12.82 -2.01 -16.55
C PHE A 917 11.38 -2.40 -16.89
N GLY A 918 10.49 -2.24 -15.91
CA GLY A 918 9.06 -2.48 -16.06
C GLY A 918 8.29 -1.94 -14.86
N ILE A 919 7.03 -2.34 -14.73
CA ILE A 919 6.17 -2.07 -13.59
C ILE A 919 6.14 -3.32 -12.71
N ASP A 920 6.36 -3.14 -11.41
CA ASP A 920 6.22 -4.20 -10.42
C ASP A 920 4.76 -4.41 -9.97
N ASN A 921 4.50 -5.44 -9.15
CA ASN A 921 3.15 -5.72 -8.63
C ASN A 921 2.54 -4.54 -7.84
N GLU A 922 3.34 -3.61 -7.33
CA GLU A 922 2.89 -2.42 -6.58
C GLU A 922 2.58 -1.21 -7.48
N GLY A 923 2.81 -1.31 -8.80
CA GLY A 923 2.61 -0.20 -9.72
C GLY A 923 3.74 0.83 -9.73
N LYS A 924 4.94 0.47 -9.25
CA LYS A 924 6.15 1.29 -9.35
C LYS A 924 6.95 0.87 -10.58
N ALA A 925 7.53 1.87 -11.26
CA ALA A 925 8.45 1.60 -12.36
C ALA A 925 9.81 1.29 -11.76
N ASN A 926 10.32 0.08 -11.98
CA ASN A 926 11.52 -0.47 -11.34
C ASN A 926 12.29 -1.39 -12.29
N VAL A 927 13.51 -1.76 -11.91
CA VAL A 927 14.26 -2.84 -12.58
C VAL A 927 13.64 -4.17 -12.21
N ILE A 928 13.20 -4.94 -13.21
CA ILE A 928 12.55 -6.24 -13.04
C ILE A 928 13.56 -7.38 -13.17
N TYR A 929 14.37 -7.33 -14.23
CA TYR A 929 15.34 -8.38 -14.54
C TYR A 929 16.73 -7.80 -14.74
N ARG A 930 17.74 -8.55 -14.32
CA ARG A 930 19.12 -8.38 -14.76
C ARG A 930 19.49 -9.53 -15.67
N VAL A 931 20.03 -9.22 -16.84
CA VAL A 931 20.48 -10.21 -17.82
C VAL A 931 21.98 -10.26 -17.79
N ASP A 932 22.55 -11.44 -17.53
CA ASP A 932 24.00 -11.65 -17.51
C ASP A 932 24.57 -11.72 -18.93
N THR A 933 25.90 -11.84 -19.06
CA THR A 933 26.61 -11.95 -20.34
C THR A 933 26.13 -13.15 -21.17
N ASP A 934 25.72 -14.23 -20.51
CA ASP A 934 25.25 -15.45 -21.15
C ASP A 934 23.76 -15.39 -21.56
N GLY A 935 23.08 -14.27 -21.29
CA GLY A 935 21.65 -14.09 -21.56
C GLY A 935 20.72 -14.70 -20.50
N ASN A 936 21.29 -15.21 -19.41
CA ASN A 936 20.56 -15.70 -18.25
C ASN A 936 19.92 -14.53 -17.50
N ARG A 937 18.66 -14.69 -17.09
CA ARG A 937 17.86 -13.63 -16.47
C ARG A 937 17.71 -13.91 -14.98
N THR A 938 18.17 -12.99 -14.14
CA THR A 938 17.92 -12.98 -12.71
C THR A 938 16.78 -12.00 -12.40
N ARG A 939 15.77 -12.45 -11.66
CA ARG A 939 14.64 -11.62 -11.25
C ARG A 939 15.03 -10.81 -10.02
N ILE A 940 14.88 -9.48 -10.10
CA ILE A 940 15.17 -8.55 -9.01
C ILE A 940 13.87 -8.18 -8.28
N ASN A 941 12.85 -7.76 -9.04
CA ASN A 941 11.53 -7.40 -8.51
C ASN A 941 10.44 -8.24 -9.18
N GLU A 942 9.30 -8.44 -8.51
CA GLU A 942 8.17 -9.15 -9.09
C GLU A 942 7.44 -8.27 -10.12
N PRO A 943 7.43 -8.64 -11.42
CA PRO A 943 6.76 -7.83 -12.43
C PRO A 943 5.25 -8.00 -12.38
N SER A 944 4.54 -6.89 -12.57
CA SER A 944 3.11 -6.93 -12.84
C SER A 944 2.84 -7.70 -14.15
N PRO A 945 1.79 -8.54 -14.20
CA PRO A 945 1.32 -9.12 -15.45
C PRO A 945 1.06 -8.03 -16.49
N LEU A 946 1.41 -8.29 -17.76
CA LEU A 946 1.31 -7.34 -18.87
C LEU A 946 2.21 -6.09 -18.74
N SER A 947 3.17 -6.08 -17.82
CA SER A 947 4.15 -5.00 -17.75
C SER A 947 4.98 -4.95 -19.04
N PRO A 948 5.13 -3.79 -19.69
CA PRO A 948 6.12 -3.63 -20.73
C PRO A 948 7.52 -3.78 -20.13
N LEU A 949 8.43 -4.37 -20.91
CA LEU A 949 9.83 -4.56 -20.57
C LEU A 949 10.68 -3.64 -21.48
N LEU A 950 11.47 -2.80 -20.84
CA LEU A 950 12.27 -1.76 -21.48
C LEU A 950 13.74 -1.90 -21.09
N ARG A 951 14.67 -1.47 -21.95
CA ARG A 951 16.09 -1.35 -21.62
C ARG A 951 16.62 0.01 -22.05
N LEU A 952 17.75 0.43 -21.48
CA LEU A 952 18.52 1.54 -22.01
C LEU A 952 19.26 1.12 -23.29
N SER A 953 19.52 2.09 -24.17
CA SER A 953 20.24 1.84 -25.43
C SER A 953 21.68 1.39 -25.22
N THR A 954 22.32 1.84 -24.14
CA THR A 954 23.69 1.52 -23.74
C THR A 954 23.72 1.25 -22.24
N THR A 955 24.70 0.48 -21.77
CA THR A 955 24.83 0.15 -20.35
C THR A 955 25.39 1.33 -19.55
N VAL A 956 25.18 1.32 -18.23
CA VAL A 956 25.73 2.36 -17.35
C VAL A 956 27.25 2.29 -17.31
N THR A 957 27.81 1.09 -17.42
CA THR A 957 29.26 0.86 -17.48
C THR A 957 29.88 1.47 -18.74
N GLU A 958 29.22 1.38 -19.90
CA GLU A 958 29.65 2.04 -21.13
C GLU A 958 29.54 3.56 -21.04
N ALA A 959 28.45 4.07 -20.45
CA ALA A 959 28.27 5.49 -20.18
C ALA A 959 29.34 6.05 -19.21
N ALA A 960 29.75 5.26 -18.21
CA ALA A 960 30.82 5.60 -17.29
C ALA A 960 32.18 5.65 -18.01
N ARG A 961 32.47 4.69 -18.88
CA ARG A 961 33.70 4.69 -19.70
C ARG A 961 33.76 5.89 -20.64
N SER A 962 32.66 6.24 -21.31
CA SER A 962 32.62 7.41 -22.20
C SER A 962 32.80 8.73 -21.44
N SER A 963 32.36 8.75 -20.18
CA SER A 963 32.52 9.85 -19.22
C SER A 963 33.92 9.99 -18.62
N LYS A 964 34.87 9.12 -18.98
CA LYS A 964 36.27 9.08 -18.47
C LYS A 964 36.33 8.96 -16.93
N ILE A 965 36.23 7.73 -16.44
CA ILE A 965 36.35 7.40 -15.01
C ILE A 965 37.65 7.99 -14.44
N PRO A 966 37.58 8.85 -13.41
CA PRO A 966 38.76 9.40 -12.74
C PRO A 966 39.64 8.31 -12.10
N ALA A 967 40.94 8.60 -11.98
CA ALA A 967 41.86 7.74 -11.25
C ALA A 967 41.42 7.62 -9.78
N ASN A 968 41.44 6.40 -9.23
CA ASN A 968 41.04 6.09 -7.86
C ASN A 968 39.55 6.34 -7.53
N LEU A 969 38.68 6.51 -8.53
CA LEU A 969 37.23 6.42 -8.33
C LEU A 969 36.79 4.96 -8.52
N ASN A 970 36.42 4.31 -7.43
CA ASN A 970 35.90 2.94 -7.47
C ASN A 970 34.41 2.94 -7.82
N PRO A 971 33.92 1.93 -8.57
CA PRO A 971 32.48 1.77 -8.75
C PRO A 971 31.81 1.52 -7.39
N PRO A 972 30.53 1.93 -7.22
CA PRO A 972 29.77 1.63 -6.00
C PRO A 972 29.63 0.11 -5.80
N GLU A 973 29.37 -0.32 -4.55
CA GLU A 973 29.22 -1.74 -4.21
C GLU A 973 28.10 -2.38 -5.04
N GLY A 974 28.47 -3.33 -5.93
CA GLY A 974 27.56 -3.96 -6.89
C GLY A 974 27.70 -3.47 -8.34
N GLY A 975 28.60 -2.51 -8.59
CA GLY A 975 28.94 -1.99 -9.92
C GLY A 975 28.18 -0.72 -10.33
N TRP A 976 28.53 -0.13 -11.47
CA TRP A 976 27.92 1.11 -11.96
C TRP A 976 26.40 1.03 -12.18
N GLU A 977 25.88 -0.16 -12.49
CA GLU A 977 24.45 -0.41 -12.69
C GLU A 977 23.59 -0.14 -11.42
N VAL A 978 24.22 -0.07 -10.24
CA VAL A 978 23.54 0.17 -8.95
C VAL A 978 22.82 1.52 -8.90
N ILE A 979 23.29 2.50 -9.66
CA ILE A 979 22.65 3.82 -9.82
C ILE A 979 21.19 3.67 -10.27
N LEU A 980 20.92 2.66 -11.10
CA LEU A 980 19.60 2.37 -11.65
C LEU A 980 18.82 1.33 -10.83
N LEU A 981 19.34 0.90 -9.67
CA LEU A 981 18.66 0.01 -8.72
C LEU A 981 18.03 0.77 -7.54
N GLY A 982 17.96 2.10 -7.61
CA GLY A 982 17.36 2.94 -6.55
C GLY A 982 18.19 3.01 -5.27
N ARG A 983 19.48 2.63 -5.32
CA ARG A 983 20.42 2.81 -4.21
C ARG A 983 21.12 4.16 -4.32
N ASP A 984 21.44 4.73 -3.16
CA ASP A 984 22.22 5.97 -3.07
C ASP A 984 23.74 5.69 -3.14
N LEU A 985 24.55 6.74 -3.35
CA LEU A 985 26.00 6.69 -3.60
C LEU A 985 26.90 6.71 -2.35
#